data_AF-A0ABD3RBP0-F1
#
_entry.id   AF-A0ABD3RBP0-F1
#
_cell.length_a   1.000
_cell.length_b   1.000
_cell.length_c   1.000
_cell.angle_alpha   90.00
_cell.angle_beta   90.00
_cell.angle_gamma   90.00
#
_symmetry.space_group_name_H-M   'P 1'
#
loop_
_entity.id
_entity.type
_entity.pdbx_description
1 polymer ?
#
loop_
_entity_poly.entity_id
_entity_poly.type
_entity_poly.pdbx_seq_one_letter_code
_entity_poly.pdbx_strand_id
1 'polypeptide(L)'
;MTSTTAMMKEAIQALYPPRLTACRRRVRRSGSLVASSNESFSENSPPLLRGLSANANAPDKDQTSYGTSYNRKSKSRFSELLLEYGEKDLNHDWAVCASSMPISSGDSDVCGGISCSSQMKQIEGRLRLCSQSVVFEPYQTSRGIIRATFKTMTYIGGENNNLNSEGMTWGIVDGVDTSSFRNKSSVPGNENFSRQGVAVIRCERHVVMKTNNTIGPYDNIPTPVEFRFRFLHSSPSQFLSLAKKLFDVEVRNKKSSVSFSPTVTFEASAPPIIQLPPNNYSRDAIVEQILEPTLNQLFDTTNFLHISEHSLTPNLRCSIRTLLLEHKGCALLTEYGIYFQPVLPSDIIYTSSGAESRIGAIGKFRVWAIDDMRAIARRYDGLKDRALELFLANQHSILLSFETTLVREQFIHILSQQISVKKPVPLPCYTDRAFVESALELWQADELDNFEYLLCLNAAAGRSYHDLSRYPVFPWVLASYGSIDEDDDFDDSSPDELDLTDPSIFRDLSLPVGALNKSRFEDFRKRFEGMVQQQKSHASQYNRDEPFMYGTHYSAPGYVLYYLLRVLPEHMLCLQNGKFDVPDRLFHSIDATYKSILNNPGDVKELIPEFFDPDCFDFLINSMGLQLGTLQTGQRVNDVILPSWAKSAKSFLRTNRAALESDYCTKRLPKWIDLIFGVNSRGPGAKAAKNLFHPLSYMGPEEAEAIQSLAERAHAELQSTEFGIVPDQLFIRPHPEKSDVIGSWGDSDSLLTRDRLRESYGLGGTLSASTANTRRMVSGIPADAYAQNKKSDFLGSHSLG
;
A
#
# COMPACT_ATOMS: atom_id res chain seq x y z
N MET A 1 -4.57 -32.04 -21.81
CA MET A 1 -3.66 -30.91 -22.07
C MET A 1 -4.42 -29.61 -22.34
N THR A 2 -5.46 -29.57 -23.17
CA THR A 2 -6.19 -28.33 -23.52
C THR A 2 -6.81 -27.56 -22.33
N SER A 3 -7.38 -28.25 -21.32
CA SER A 3 -8.00 -27.58 -20.16
C SER A 3 -7.00 -26.96 -19.18
N THR A 4 -5.80 -27.55 -19.03
CA THR A 4 -4.77 -27.06 -18.10
C THR A 4 -4.07 -25.83 -18.69
N THR A 5 -3.73 -25.88 -19.98
CA THR A 5 -3.13 -24.74 -20.69
C THR A 5 -4.07 -23.53 -20.72
N ALA A 6 -5.37 -23.74 -20.97
CA ALA A 6 -6.36 -22.66 -20.97
C ALA A 6 -6.45 -21.97 -19.60
N MET A 7 -6.46 -22.74 -18.52
CA MET A 7 -6.55 -22.19 -17.17
C MET A 7 -5.23 -21.52 -16.71
N MET A 8 -4.08 -22.03 -17.15
CA MET A 8 -2.79 -21.33 -16.98
C MET A 8 -2.80 -19.97 -17.70
N LYS A 9 -3.32 -19.90 -18.93
CA LYS A 9 -3.47 -18.64 -19.67
C LYS A 9 -4.43 -17.66 -18.98
N GLU A 10 -5.56 -18.14 -18.44
CA GLU A 10 -6.46 -17.30 -17.63
C GLU A 10 -5.77 -16.76 -16.37
N ALA A 11 -4.96 -17.58 -15.70
CA ALA A 11 -4.20 -17.16 -14.54
C ALA A 11 -3.17 -16.09 -14.92
N ILE A 12 -2.36 -16.32 -15.96
CA ILE A 12 -1.38 -15.34 -16.45
C ILE A 12 -2.07 -14.03 -16.84
N GLN A 13 -3.21 -14.08 -17.52
CA GLN A 13 -3.99 -12.89 -17.83
C GLN A 13 -4.47 -12.15 -16.57
N ALA A 14 -4.78 -12.88 -15.49
CA ALA A 14 -5.18 -12.27 -14.22
C ALA A 14 -4.01 -11.61 -13.45
N LEU A 15 -2.75 -11.96 -13.73
CA LEU A 15 -1.59 -11.24 -13.17
C LEU A 15 -1.52 -9.79 -13.61
N TYR A 16 -2.04 -9.50 -14.81
CA TYR A 16 -2.00 -8.18 -15.41
C TYR A 16 -3.17 -8.02 -16.40
N PRO A 17 -4.41 -7.88 -15.89
CA PRO A 17 -5.59 -7.82 -16.73
C PRO A 17 -5.53 -6.59 -17.64
N PRO A 18 -5.94 -6.71 -18.92
CA PRO A 18 -6.05 -5.57 -19.82
C PRO A 18 -6.88 -4.48 -19.16
N ARG A 19 -6.37 -3.25 -19.10
CA ARG A 19 -7.14 -2.13 -18.54
C ARG A 19 -8.42 -1.97 -19.35
N LEU A 20 -9.57 -2.25 -18.72
CA LEU A 20 -10.88 -1.87 -19.26
C LEU A 20 -10.81 -0.37 -19.54
N THR A 21 -10.90 0.01 -20.83
CA THR A 21 -10.75 1.39 -21.29
C THR A 21 -11.45 2.35 -20.34
N ALA A 22 -10.68 3.11 -19.56
CA ALA A 22 -11.22 4.02 -18.57
C ALA A 22 -12.16 4.99 -19.30
N CYS A 23 -13.43 4.98 -18.90
CA CYS A 23 -14.44 5.88 -19.41
C CYS A 23 -13.94 7.30 -19.19
N ARG A 24 -13.40 7.93 -20.25
CA ARG A 24 -12.80 9.26 -20.21
C ARG A 24 -13.80 10.21 -19.55
N ARG A 25 -13.53 10.64 -18.32
CA ARG A 25 -14.17 11.83 -17.75
C ARG A 25 -13.73 12.99 -18.63
N ARG A 26 -14.55 13.34 -19.63
CA ARG A 26 -14.43 14.58 -20.40
C ARG A 26 -14.49 15.74 -19.41
N VAL A 27 -13.32 16.26 -19.02
CA VAL A 27 -13.22 17.59 -18.45
C VAL A 27 -13.54 18.55 -19.58
N ARG A 28 -14.77 19.09 -19.59
CA ARG A 28 -15.11 20.23 -20.44
C ARG A 28 -14.22 21.39 -20.00
N ARG A 29 -13.21 21.74 -20.81
CA ARG A 29 -12.54 23.03 -20.71
C ARG A 29 -13.59 24.11 -21.01
N SER A 30 -13.96 24.90 -20.01
CA SER A 30 -14.61 26.20 -20.22
C SER A 30 -13.57 27.14 -20.80
N GLY A 31 -13.51 27.23 -22.13
CA GLY A 31 -12.71 28.23 -22.83
C GLY A 31 -13.33 29.62 -22.62
N SER A 32 -12.59 30.50 -21.98
CA SER A 32 -12.81 31.94 -22.03
C SER A 32 -12.46 32.41 -23.45
N LEU A 33 -13.47 32.72 -24.26
CA LEU A 33 -13.30 33.40 -25.53
C LEU A 33 -13.16 34.90 -25.24
N VAL A 34 -11.93 35.40 -25.31
CA VAL A 34 -11.68 36.83 -25.50
C VAL A 34 -11.92 37.11 -26.98
N ALA A 35 -12.95 37.91 -27.26
CA ALA A 35 -13.27 38.40 -28.58
C ALA A 35 -12.20 39.41 -29.02
N SER A 36 -11.58 39.18 -30.17
CA SER A 36 -11.03 40.25 -31.00
C SER A 36 -11.59 40.11 -32.41
N SER A 37 -12.27 41.16 -32.82
CA SER A 37 -12.83 41.44 -34.13
C SER A 37 -11.72 41.58 -35.17
N ASN A 38 -11.91 40.95 -36.34
CA ASN A 38 -11.67 41.60 -37.63
C ASN A 38 -12.38 40.83 -38.74
N GLU A 39 -13.18 41.58 -39.49
CA GLU A 39 -13.94 41.17 -40.66
C GLU A 39 -13.03 40.94 -41.88
N SER A 40 -13.41 40.00 -42.76
CA SER A 40 -13.58 40.27 -44.20
C SER A 40 -14.12 39.04 -44.96
N PHE A 41 -15.32 39.24 -45.51
CA PHE A 41 -15.94 38.69 -46.74
C PHE A 41 -15.29 37.53 -47.50
N SER A 42 -16.08 36.51 -47.82
CA SER A 42 -16.75 36.43 -49.13
C SER A 42 -17.72 35.24 -49.25
N GLU A 43 -18.75 35.48 -50.07
CA GLU A 43 -19.96 34.71 -50.34
C GLU A 43 -19.72 33.39 -51.08
N ASN A 44 -20.54 32.36 -50.81
CA ASN A 44 -21.43 31.78 -51.83
C ASN A 44 -22.37 30.68 -51.26
N SER A 45 -23.66 31.00 -51.38
CA SER A 45 -24.97 30.32 -51.33
C SER A 45 -25.07 28.82 -51.77
N PRO A 46 -26.26 28.15 -51.71
CA PRO A 46 -27.18 27.91 -50.58
C PRO A 46 -27.78 26.44 -50.63
N PRO A 47 -29.04 26.11 -50.23
CA PRO A 47 -29.29 25.00 -49.27
C PRO A 47 -30.20 23.87 -49.83
N LEU A 48 -30.40 22.78 -49.07
CA LEU A 48 -31.58 21.92 -49.27
C LEU A 48 -32.25 21.49 -47.96
N LEU A 49 -33.54 21.84 -47.92
CA LEU A 49 -34.62 21.51 -46.99
C LEU A 49 -35.05 20.03 -47.07
N ARG A 50 -35.45 19.47 -45.92
CA ARG A 50 -36.74 18.80 -45.61
C ARG A 50 -36.59 18.18 -44.22
N GLY A 51 -37.34 18.60 -43.19
CA GLY A 51 -38.79 18.39 -43.06
C GLY A 51 -39.00 16.95 -42.57
N LEU A 52 -39.38 16.69 -41.33
CA LEU A 52 -40.80 16.66 -40.93
C LEU A 52 -40.99 16.84 -39.42
N SER A 53 -42.07 17.57 -39.12
CA SER A 53 -42.64 17.95 -37.84
C SER A 53 -43.71 16.94 -37.40
N ALA A 54 -43.94 16.83 -36.08
CA ALA A 54 -45.29 16.70 -35.54
C ALA A 54 -45.35 17.24 -34.10
N ASN A 55 -45.99 18.42 -33.98
CA ASN A 55 -46.45 19.06 -32.75
C ASN A 55 -47.78 18.45 -32.26
N ALA A 56 -48.03 18.50 -30.95
CA ALA A 56 -49.37 18.71 -30.41
C ALA A 56 -49.31 19.44 -29.04
N ASN A 57 -49.99 20.59 -28.99
CA ASN A 57 -50.12 21.59 -27.91
C ASN A 57 -51.26 21.22 -26.91
N ALA A 58 -51.06 21.31 -25.58
CA ALA A 58 -51.51 22.39 -24.64
C ALA A 58 -52.90 22.11 -23.96
N PRO A 59 -53.37 22.81 -22.88
CA PRO A 59 -52.83 23.98 -22.15
C PRO A 59 -52.95 23.99 -20.58
N ASP A 60 -52.30 25.01 -19.97
CA ASP A 60 -52.50 25.76 -18.71
C ASP A 60 -53.31 25.24 -17.50
N LYS A 61 -52.69 25.35 -16.29
CA LYS A 61 -53.15 26.20 -15.17
C LYS A 61 -52.24 26.23 -13.92
N ASP A 62 -52.12 27.44 -13.37
CA ASP A 62 -52.00 27.83 -11.95
C ASP A 62 -50.65 27.78 -11.17
N GLN A 63 -50.23 29.01 -10.83
CA GLN A 63 -49.93 29.53 -9.48
C GLN A 63 -48.60 29.23 -8.76
N THR A 64 -48.02 30.36 -8.37
CA THR A 64 -46.95 30.61 -7.39
C THR A 64 -47.02 29.79 -6.10
N SER A 65 -45.89 29.20 -5.69
CA SER A 65 -45.46 29.20 -4.28
C SER A 65 -43.99 28.81 -4.15
N TYR A 66 -43.25 29.64 -3.39
CA TYR A 66 -41.91 29.37 -2.88
C TYR A 66 -41.81 28.01 -2.18
N GLY A 67 -40.73 27.26 -2.42
CA GLY A 67 -40.43 26.02 -1.71
C GLY A 67 -39.05 25.46 -2.03
N THR A 68 -38.11 25.66 -1.12
CA THR A 68 -36.78 25.03 -1.04
C THR A 68 -36.79 23.52 -1.31
N SER A 69 -35.83 23.01 -2.08
CA SER A 69 -35.47 21.58 -2.05
C SER A 69 -33.96 21.38 -2.14
N TYR A 70 -33.39 21.09 -0.98
CA TYR A 70 -32.12 20.41 -0.79
C TYR A 70 -32.21 19.00 -1.38
N ASN A 71 -31.39 18.67 -2.39
CA ASN A 71 -30.85 17.31 -2.56
C ASN A 71 -29.80 17.23 -3.68
N ARG A 72 -28.54 17.55 -3.35
CA ARG A 72 -27.37 16.93 -4.00
C ARG A 72 -26.50 16.34 -2.90
N LYS A 73 -26.61 15.03 -2.68
CA LYS A 73 -25.75 14.28 -1.74
C LYS A 73 -24.29 14.40 -2.20
N SER A 74 -23.49 15.16 -1.46
CA SER A 74 -22.06 15.33 -1.73
C SER A 74 -21.30 14.03 -1.39
N LYS A 75 -20.52 13.50 -2.35
CA LYS A 75 -19.51 12.46 -2.09
C LYS A 75 -18.44 13.04 -1.16
N SER A 76 -17.97 12.26 -0.18
CA SER A 76 -16.87 12.68 0.70
C SER A 76 -15.63 13.02 -0.12
N ARG A 77 -14.96 14.11 0.24
CA ARG A 77 -13.65 14.55 -0.26
C ARG A 77 -12.50 14.09 0.63
N PHE A 78 -12.82 13.60 1.84
CA PHE A 78 -11.83 12.97 2.68
C PHE A 78 -11.29 11.73 1.98
N SER A 79 -9.98 11.58 2.07
CA SER A 79 -9.25 10.42 1.59
C SER A 79 -8.36 9.95 2.72
N GLU A 80 -8.26 8.65 2.98
CA GLU A 80 -7.34 8.11 4.00
C GLU A 80 -5.87 8.44 3.65
N LEU A 81 -5.61 8.83 2.40
CA LEU A 81 -4.39 9.43 1.87
C LEU A 81 -3.98 10.75 2.56
N LEU A 82 -4.87 11.33 3.37
CA LEU A 82 -4.64 12.52 4.18
C LEU A 82 -3.99 12.20 5.54
N LEU A 83 -3.86 10.91 5.87
CA LEU A 83 -3.33 10.41 7.13
C LEU A 83 -1.81 10.22 7.06
N GLU A 84 -1.15 10.30 8.21
CA GLU A 84 0.28 10.02 8.32
C GLU A 84 0.56 8.51 8.18
N TYR A 85 1.80 8.14 7.85
CA TYR A 85 2.21 6.74 7.78
C TYR A 85 1.90 6.02 9.11
N GLY A 86 1.18 4.90 9.03
CA GLY A 86 0.72 4.13 10.19
C GLY A 86 -0.51 4.69 10.92
N GLU A 87 -1.05 5.84 10.51
CA GLU A 87 -2.33 6.34 11.00
C GLU A 87 -3.50 5.59 10.34
N LYS A 88 -4.51 5.25 11.13
CA LYS A 88 -5.65 4.41 10.72
C LYS A 88 -6.93 5.24 10.76
N ASP A 89 -7.70 5.27 9.67
CA ASP A 89 -9.09 5.73 9.72
C ASP A 89 -9.89 4.71 10.54
N LEU A 90 -10.61 5.19 11.54
CA LEU A 90 -11.48 4.33 12.33
C LEU A 90 -12.83 4.11 11.65
N ASN A 91 -13.07 4.70 10.48
CA ASN A 91 -14.32 4.61 9.71
C ASN A 91 -15.54 5.14 10.49
N HIS A 92 -15.35 6.19 11.29
CA HIS A 92 -16.43 6.88 11.99
C HIS A 92 -16.62 8.28 11.44
N ASP A 93 -17.82 8.59 10.94
CA ASP A 93 -18.20 9.92 10.50
C ASP A 93 -19.35 10.46 11.36
N TRP A 94 -19.20 11.68 11.87
CA TRP A 94 -20.26 12.40 12.56
C TRP A 94 -20.64 13.67 11.79
N ALA A 95 -21.93 13.89 11.58
CA ALA A 95 -22.42 15.16 11.04
C ALA A 95 -22.34 16.24 12.12
N VAL A 96 -21.54 17.28 11.90
CA VAL A 96 -21.30 18.34 12.87
C VAL A 96 -21.40 19.73 12.24
N CYS A 97 -21.64 20.73 13.09
CA CYS A 97 -21.47 22.14 12.78
C CYS A 97 -20.26 22.68 13.55
N ALA A 98 -19.26 23.18 12.82
CA ALA A 98 -17.97 23.61 13.35
C ALA A 98 -17.89 25.14 13.50
N SER A 99 -17.22 25.59 14.55
CA SER A 99 -16.79 26.98 14.73
C SER A 99 -15.37 27.01 15.28
N SER A 100 -14.60 28.06 14.98
CA SER A 100 -13.22 28.20 15.44
C SER A 100 -12.93 29.58 16.03
N MET A 101 -12.08 29.61 17.07
CA MET A 101 -11.62 30.83 17.74
C MET A 101 -10.10 30.79 17.96
N PRO A 102 -9.37 31.91 17.77
CA PRO A 102 -7.94 31.96 18.08
C PRO A 102 -7.73 31.89 19.59
N ILE A 103 -6.67 31.20 20.03
CA ILE A 103 -6.28 31.17 21.44
C ILE A 103 -5.23 32.27 21.63
N SER A 104 -5.60 33.39 22.25
CA SER A 104 -4.66 34.48 22.55
C SER A 104 -3.72 34.05 23.67
N SER A 105 -2.43 33.86 23.39
CA SER A 105 -1.40 33.89 24.41
C SER A 105 -1.35 35.31 24.95
N GLY A 106 -1.61 35.50 26.25
CA GLY A 106 -1.48 36.79 26.89
C GLY A 106 -0.03 37.24 26.87
N ASP A 107 0.36 37.97 25.82
CA ASP A 107 1.35 39.03 25.83
C ASP A 107 1.33 39.74 24.45
N SER A 108 1.04 41.04 24.51
CA SER A 108 1.24 42.11 23.50
C SER A 108 1.15 41.81 21.99
N ASP A 109 0.16 42.45 21.34
CA ASP A 109 0.22 43.10 20.02
C ASP A 109 1.08 42.47 18.90
N VAL A 110 0.81 41.22 18.55
CA VAL A 110 1.00 40.74 17.17
C VAL A 110 -0.28 40.07 16.70
N CYS A 111 -1.09 40.83 15.94
CA CYS A 111 -2.29 40.34 15.29
C CYS A 111 -1.92 39.38 14.14
N GLY A 112 -1.51 38.15 14.47
CA GLY A 112 -1.45 37.04 13.52
C GLY A 112 -2.86 36.56 13.21
N GLY A 113 -3.53 37.19 12.24
CA GLY A 113 -4.87 36.81 11.81
C GLY A 113 -4.96 35.33 11.43
N ILE A 114 -6.04 34.66 11.84
CA ILE A 114 -6.35 33.31 11.37
C ILE A 114 -6.47 33.34 9.84
N SER A 115 -5.82 32.41 9.14
CA SER A 115 -6.01 32.27 7.68
C SER A 115 -7.50 32.10 7.34
N CYS A 116 -7.98 32.73 6.26
CA CYS A 116 -9.41 32.73 5.88
C CYS A 116 -10.01 31.30 5.79
N SER A 117 -9.18 30.29 5.49
CA SER A 117 -9.54 28.87 5.47
C SER A 117 -9.82 28.26 6.84
N SER A 118 -9.15 28.74 7.90
CA SER A 118 -9.25 28.19 9.27
C SER A 118 -10.31 28.90 10.12
N GLN A 119 -10.78 30.07 9.69
CA GLN A 119 -11.87 30.79 10.36
C GLN A 119 -13.22 30.16 10.01
N MET A 120 -13.89 29.61 11.03
CA MET A 120 -15.16 28.90 10.92
C MET A 120 -16.23 29.60 11.75
N LYS A 121 -17.27 30.07 11.08
CA LYS A 121 -18.49 30.61 11.71
C LYS A 121 -19.65 29.69 11.36
N GLN A 122 -19.85 28.64 12.15
CA GLN A 122 -20.94 27.66 11.98
C GLN A 122 -20.96 26.98 10.61
N ILE A 123 -19.91 26.21 10.31
CA ILE A 123 -19.78 25.48 9.05
C ILE A 123 -20.18 24.03 9.26
N GLU A 124 -21.16 23.55 8.51
CA GLU A 124 -21.53 22.13 8.52
C GLU A 124 -20.53 21.27 7.74
N GLY A 125 -20.29 20.07 8.26
CA GLY A 125 -19.39 19.11 7.63
C GLY A 125 -19.44 17.75 8.33
N ARG A 126 -18.47 16.90 7.97
CA ARG A 126 -18.24 15.60 8.58
C ARG A 126 -17.01 15.66 9.46
N LEU A 127 -17.14 15.17 10.69
CA LEU A 127 -16.03 14.95 11.60
C LEU A 127 -15.64 13.49 11.54
N ARG A 128 -14.34 13.22 11.43
CA ARG A 128 -13.75 11.89 11.42
C ARG A 128 -12.73 11.74 12.52
N LEU A 129 -12.67 10.56 13.10
CA LEU A 129 -11.68 10.19 14.11
C LEU A 129 -10.72 9.16 13.54
N CYS A 130 -9.45 9.47 13.58
CA CYS A 130 -8.37 8.61 13.14
C CYS A 130 -7.50 8.25 14.36
N SER A 131 -6.64 7.24 14.23
CA SER A 131 -5.81 6.77 15.35
C SER A 131 -4.81 7.81 15.87
N GLN A 132 -4.49 8.85 15.08
CA GLN A 132 -3.54 9.91 15.44
C GLN A 132 -4.09 11.34 15.28
N SER A 133 -5.30 11.50 14.73
CA SER A 133 -5.85 12.83 14.44
C SER A 133 -7.38 12.86 14.42
N VAL A 134 -7.90 14.08 14.44
CA VAL A 134 -9.31 14.38 14.14
C VAL A 134 -9.35 15.19 12.86
N VAL A 135 -10.19 14.75 11.92
CA VAL A 135 -10.30 15.37 10.59
C VAL A 135 -11.71 15.92 10.40
N PHE A 136 -11.81 17.19 10.04
CA PHE A 136 -13.06 17.85 9.72
C PHE A 136 -13.12 18.19 8.22
N GLU A 137 -14.12 17.65 7.55
CA GLU A 137 -14.41 17.86 6.14
C GLU A 137 -15.65 18.77 5.98
N PRO A 138 -15.49 20.06 5.64
CA PRO A 138 -16.62 20.93 5.34
C PRO A 138 -17.42 20.44 4.13
N TYR A 139 -18.76 20.56 4.16
CA TYR A 139 -19.59 20.27 2.98
C TYR A 139 -19.37 21.28 1.84
N GLN A 140 -18.91 22.49 2.17
CA GLN A 140 -18.52 23.50 1.20
C GLN A 140 -17.19 23.11 0.57
N THR A 141 -17.21 22.78 -0.73
CA THR A 141 -16.01 22.32 -1.47
C THR A 141 -14.97 23.42 -1.66
N SER A 142 -15.38 24.69 -1.58
CA SER A 142 -14.49 25.87 -1.56
C SER A 142 -13.77 26.07 -0.22
N ARG A 143 -13.92 25.14 0.74
CA ARG A 143 -13.14 25.15 1.98
C ARG A 143 -12.27 23.92 2.11
N GLY A 144 -11.09 24.15 2.69
CA GLY A 144 -10.12 23.10 2.93
C GLY A 144 -10.57 22.11 3.99
N ILE A 145 -10.04 20.89 3.91
CA ILE A 145 -10.19 19.89 4.98
C ILE A 145 -9.22 20.27 6.10
N ILE A 146 -9.67 20.20 7.35
CA ILE A 146 -8.85 20.50 8.53
C ILE A 146 -8.48 19.19 9.20
N ARG A 147 -7.19 18.98 9.44
CA ARG A 147 -6.67 17.87 10.24
C ARG A 147 -5.95 18.42 11.47
N ALA A 148 -6.40 18.01 12.65
CA ALA A 148 -5.76 18.34 13.93
C ALA A 148 -5.18 17.05 14.52
N THR A 149 -3.86 16.97 14.67
CA THR A 149 -3.20 15.76 15.17
C THR A 149 -3.16 15.75 16.69
N PHE A 150 -3.28 14.58 17.33
CA PHE A 150 -3.13 14.47 18.79
C PHE A 150 -1.76 14.98 19.25
N LYS A 151 -0.75 14.89 18.38
CA LYS A 151 0.59 15.44 18.60
C LYS A 151 0.61 16.96 18.75
N THR A 152 -0.32 17.70 18.14
CA THR A 152 -0.40 19.16 18.27
C THR A 152 -1.60 19.62 19.10
N MET A 153 -2.48 18.70 19.53
CA MET A 153 -3.58 19.00 20.44
C MET A 153 -3.10 19.25 21.87
N THR A 154 -3.75 20.19 22.53
CA THR A 154 -3.57 20.53 23.95
C THR A 154 -4.78 20.15 24.80
N TYR A 155 -5.97 20.02 24.19
CA TYR A 155 -7.19 19.65 24.91
C TYR A 155 -8.22 19.00 23.99
N ILE A 156 -8.95 18.00 24.50
CA ILE A 156 -10.16 17.44 23.90
C ILE A 156 -11.20 17.13 24.97
N GLY A 157 -12.43 17.66 24.83
CA GLY A 157 -13.46 17.52 25.87
C GLY A 157 -14.85 17.99 25.46
N GLY A 158 -15.83 17.70 26.32
CA GLY A 158 -17.19 18.21 26.17
C GLY A 158 -17.35 19.58 26.82
N GLU A 159 -18.26 20.39 26.30
CA GLU A 159 -18.56 21.70 26.87
C GLU A 159 -19.49 21.54 28.09
N ASN A 160 -18.95 21.43 29.32
CA ASN A 160 -19.58 21.94 30.56
C ASN A 160 -18.72 21.85 31.87
N ASN A 161 -18.71 22.99 32.56
CA ASN A 161 -18.55 23.31 34.00
C ASN A 161 -17.26 22.97 34.78
N ASN A 162 -16.19 23.76 34.56
CA ASN A 162 -15.61 24.70 35.53
C ASN A 162 -14.23 25.16 35.02
N LEU A 163 -14.22 26.34 34.39
CA LEU A 163 -13.06 27.23 34.49
C LEU A 163 -13.06 27.78 35.93
N ASN A 164 -12.60 26.98 36.88
CA ASN A 164 -11.96 27.54 38.07
C ASN A 164 -10.49 27.64 37.74
N SER A 165 -10.06 28.90 37.67
CA SER A 165 -8.68 29.35 37.72
C SER A 165 -7.90 28.59 38.80
N GLU A 166 -7.02 27.68 38.40
CA GLU A 166 -5.77 27.48 39.11
C GLU A 166 -4.64 27.68 38.10
N GLY A 167 -3.95 28.80 38.27
CA GLY A 167 -2.70 29.05 37.57
C GLY A 167 -1.70 27.95 37.92
N MET A 168 -0.97 27.48 36.91
CA MET A 168 0.23 26.68 37.09
C MET A 168 1.21 27.42 38.01
N THR A 169 1.27 27.02 39.28
CA THR A 169 2.47 27.19 40.12
C THR A 169 3.16 25.84 40.26
N TRP A 170 4.42 25.82 39.85
CA TRP A 170 5.37 24.72 40.05
C TRP A 170 5.59 24.48 41.55
N GLY A 171 5.57 23.21 41.99
CA GLY A 171 5.93 22.87 43.38
C GLY A 171 5.79 21.38 43.69
N ILE A 172 6.92 20.78 44.05
CA ILE A 172 7.09 19.43 44.63
C ILE A 172 6.45 19.39 46.04
N VAL A 173 5.90 18.23 46.44
CA VAL A 173 6.02 17.56 47.76
C VAL A 173 4.81 16.64 48.03
N ASP A 174 5.13 15.47 48.58
CA ASP A 174 4.29 14.35 49.01
C ASP A 174 3.13 14.66 49.98
N GLY A 175 2.13 13.77 49.98
CA GLY A 175 1.61 13.23 51.24
C GLY A 175 0.11 13.44 51.56
N VAL A 176 -0.57 12.29 51.67
CA VAL A 176 -1.48 11.91 52.77
C VAL A 176 -2.95 12.43 52.80
N ASP A 177 -3.82 11.42 52.75
CA ASP A 177 -5.11 11.17 53.41
C ASP A 177 -6.37 12.04 53.26
N THR A 178 -7.39 11.31 52.78
CA THR A 178 -8.75 11.11 53.31
C THR A 178 -9.43 12.21 54.15
N SER A 179 -10.59 12.64 53.64
CA SER A 179 -11.91 12.36 54.23
C SER A 179 -12.87 13.57 54.22
N SER A 180 -14.12 13.24 53.89
CA SER A 180 -15.35 13.72 54.53
C SER A 180 -16.14 14.93 53.98
N PHE A 181 -17.46 14.75 54.12
CA PHE A 181 -18.61 15.67 54.03
C PHE A 181 -19.24 15.89 52.63
N ARG A 182 -20.29 15.12 52.28
CA ARG A 182 -21.72 15.22 52.67
C ARG A 182 -22.47 16.42 52.06
N ASN A 183 -23.27 16.07 51.04
CA ASN A 183 -24.61 16.54 50.66
C ASN A 183 -25.21 17.74 51.41
N LYS A 184 -25.71 18.72 50.64
CA LYS A 184 -27.02 19.36 50.87
C LYS A 184 -27.69 19.72 49.54
N SER A 185 -28.99 19.46 49.51
CA SER A 185 -29.97 19.56 48.43
C SER A 185 -30.70 20.91 48.41
N SER A 186 -31.19 21.35 47.25
CA SER A 186 -32.51 22.01 47.01
C SER A 186 -32.59 22.50 45.54
N VAL A 187 -33.35 21.83 44.66
CA VAL A 187 -34.75 22.10 44.19
C VAL A 187 -34.81 23.13 43.03
N PRO A 188 -35.66 22.90 42.00
CA PRO A 188 -35.29 23.09 40.60
C PRO A 188 -35.88 24.37 39.95
N GLY A 189 -35.10 24.99 39.08
CA GLY A 189 -35.49 26.12 38.25
C GLY A 189 -35.15 25.83 36.78
N ASN A 190 -36.18 25.88 35.95
CA ASN A 190 -36.29 25.39 34.60
C ASN A 190 -35.53 26.26 33.56
N GLU A 191 -34.26 25.95 33.27
CA GLU A 191 -33.56 26.34 32.02
C GLU A 191 -32.38 25.38 31.75
N ASN A 192 -32.63 24.19 31.17
CA ASN A 192 -31.52 23.25 30.86
C ASN A 192 -31.79 22.33 29.66
N PHE A 193 -32.30 22.88 28.57
CA PHE A 193 -32.38 22.17 27.28
C PHE A 193 -31.70 22.98 26.17
N SER A 194 -30.36 23.10 26.18
CA SER A 194 -29.57 23.48 24.96
C SER A 194 -28.03 23.40 25.05
N ARG A 195 -27.41 22.85 26.10
CA ARG A 195 -25.92 22.79 26.24
C ARG A 195 -25.31 21.39 26.25
N GLN A 196 -26.00 20.39 25.74
CA GLN A 196 -25.45 19.03 25.58
C GLN A 196 -25.28 18.74 24.09
N GLY A 197 -24.04 18.63 23.60
CA GLY A 197 -23.80 18.29 22.19
C GLY A 197 -22.53 18.84 21.53
N VAL A 198 -21.68 19.57 22.26
CA VAL A 198 -20.48 20.19 21.70
C VAL A 198 -19.21 19.47 22.17
N ALA A 199 -18.37 19.07 21.22
CA ALA A 199 -16.99 18.67 21.44
C ALA A 199 -16.05 19.85 21.17
N VAL A 200 -15.11 20.10 22.08
CA VAL A 200 -14.12 21.16 22.01
C VAL A 200 -12.74 20.53 21.82
N ILE A 201 -12.00 21.02 20.83
CA ILE A 201 -10.63 20.61 20.52
C ILE A 201 -9.76 21.88 20.51
N ARG A 202 -8.66 21.87 21.27
CA ARG A 202 -7.64 22.92 21.21
C ARG A 202 -6.35 22.33 20.66
N CYS A 203 -5.71 23.02 19.72
CA CYS A 203 -4.44 22.62 19.17
C CYS A 203 -3.55 23.85 18.90
N GLU A 204 -2.24 23.67 19.05
CA GLU A 204 -1.23 24.69 18.78
C GLU A 204 -0.98 24.88 17.27
N ARG A 205 -1.14 23.79 16.51
CA ARG A 205 -0.96 23.76 15.06
C ARG A 205 -1.99 22.82 14.44
N HIS A 206 -2.41 23.10 13.22
CA HIS A 206 -3.30 22.25 12.44
C HIS A 206 -2.93 22.27 10.96
N VAL A 207 -3.37 21.26 10.23
CA VAL A 207 -3.14 21.11 8.79
C VAL A 207 -4.38 21.52 8.03
N VAL A 208 -4.20 22.32 6.98
CA VAL A 208 -5.28 22.69 6.04
C VAL A 208 -4.95 22.16 4.65
N MET A 209 -5.88 21.41 4.07
CA MET A 209 -5.76 20.83 2.73
C MET A 209 -6.59 21.66 1.76
N LYS A 210 -6.00 22.19 0.67
CA LYS A 210 -6.69 23.13 -0.24
C LYS A 210 -7.82 22.48 -1.05
N THR A 211 -8.66 23.33 -1.62
CA THR A 211 -10.02 23.05 -2.12
C THR A 211 -10.10 22.25 -3.41
N ASN A 212 -8.96 22.03 -4.07
CA ASN A 212 -8.88 21.67 -5.47
C ASN A 212 -9.08 20.16 -5.75
N ASN A 213 -9.33 19.32 -4.74
CA ASN A 213 -9.31 17.85 -4.86
C ASN A 213 -8.01 17.25 -5.43
N THR A 214 -6.97 18.05 -5.67
CA THR A 214 -5.63 17.54 -5.93
C THR A 214 -4.98 17.22 -4.60
N ILE A 215 -4.69 15.96 -4.45
CA ILE A 215 -3.78 15.36 -3.48
C ILE A 215 -2.54 16.26 -3.36
N GLY A 216 -2.45 17.01 -2.25
CA GLY A 216 -1.38 17.96 -1.91
C GLY A 216 -1.32 19.27 -2.71
N PRO A 217 -0.59 20.30 -2.21
CA PRO A 217 0.20 20.31 -0.96
C PRO A 217 -0.60 20.72 0.29
N TYR A 218 -0.18 20.20 1.45
CA TYR A 218 -0.77 20.53 2.75
C TYR A 218 -0.14 21.80 3.34
N ASP A 219 -0.95 22.69 3.93
CA ASP A 219 -0.47 23.86 4.65
C ASP A 219 -0.47 23.57 6.16
N ASN A 220 0.71 23.55 6.77
CA ASN A 220 0.85 23.49 8.23
C ASN A 220 0.66 24.89 8.82
N ILE A 221 -0.45 25.09 9.53
CA ILE A 221 -0.80 26.37 10.15
C ILE A 221 -0.26 26.39 11.59
N PRO A 222 0.71 27.27 11.92
CA PRO A 222 1.35 27.33 13.23
C PRO A 222 0.56 28.18 14.25
N THR A 223 -0.75 28.34 14.07
CA THR A 223 -1.56 29.25 14.88
C THR A 223 -2.43 28.45 15.85
N PRO A 224 -2.38 28.74 17.16
CA PRO A 224 -3.25 28.10 18.14
C PRO A 224 -4.73 28.41 17.93
N VAL A 225 -5.55 27.36 17.85
CA VAL A 225 -7.00 27.48 17.58
C VAL A 225 -7.81 26.54 18.48
N GLU A 226 -8.95 27.03 18.95
CA GLU A 226 -10.02 26.25 19.56
C GLU A 226 -11.09 25.96 18.50
N PHE A 227 -11.28 24.68 18.16
CA PHE A 227 -12.39 24.21 17.34
C PHE A 227 -13.52 23.69 18.23
N ARG A 228 -14.76 24.06 17.89
CA ARG A 228 -15.97 23.57 18.55
C ARG A 228 -16.85 22.89 17.53
N PHE A 229 -17.25 21.66 17.81
CA PHE A 229 -18.06 20.81 16.94
C PHE A 229 -19.37 20.47 17.64
N ARG A 230 -20.47 21.02 17.15
CA ARG A 230 -21.83 20.68 17.60
C ARG A 230 -22.36 19.51 16.77
N PHE A 231 -22.70 18.40 17.41
CA PHE A 231 -23.20 17.21 16.72
C PHE A 231 -24.68 17.37 16.35
N LEU A 232 -25.04 17.01 15.11
CA LEU A 232 -26.37 17.29 14.55
C LEU A 232 -27.40 16.18 14.82
N HIS A 233 -26.97 14.93 14.78
CA HIS A 233 -27.87 13.76 14.83
C HIS A 233 -27.43 12.68 15.83
N SER A 234 -26.39 12.95 16.63
CA SER A 234 -25.82 11.98 17.56
C SER A 234 -25.23 12.68 18.78
N SER A 235 -25.07 11.95 19.88
CA SER A 235 -24.36 12.45 21.06
C SER A 235 -22.84 12.50 20.81
N PRO A 236 -22.11 13.52 21.32
CA PRO A 236 -20.65 13.56 21.25
C PRO A 236 -19.95 12.55 22.16
N SER A 237 -20.67 11.86 23.07
CA SER A 237 -20.07 11.00 24.10
C SER A 237 -19.20 9.88 23.52
N GLN A 238 -19.63 9.24 22.43
CA GLN A 238 -18.86 8.17 21.78
C GLN A 238 -17.57 8.71 21.18
N PHE A 239 -17.67 9.79 20.39
CA PHE A 239 -16.51 10.49 19.83
C PHE A 239 -15.53 10.89 20.94
N LEU A 240 -16.03 11.57 21.98
CA LEU A 240 -15.19 12.05 23.09
C LEU A 240 -14.56 10.91 23.88
N SER A 241 -15.26 9.81 24.11
CA SER A 241 -14.71 8.66 24.85
C SER A 241 -13.54 8.02 24.11
N LEU A 242 -13.66 7.83 22.80
CA LEU A 242 -12.61 7.19 22.00
C LEU A 242 -11.46 8.18 21.74
N ALA A 243 -11.78 9.42 21.36
CA ALA A 243 -10.80 10.44 21.07
C ALA A 243 -9.96 10.82 22.30
N LYS A 244 -10.55 10.85 23.51
CA LYS A 244 -9.79 11.04 24.77
C LYS A 244 -8.82 9.90 25.05
N LYS A 245 -9.24 8.64 24.89
CA LYS A 245 -8.36 7.48 25.09
C LYS A 245 -7.14 7.56 24.16
N LEU A 246 -7.35 7.88 22.88
CA LEU A 246 -6.27 8.02 21.90
C LEU A 246 -5.37 9.22 22.20
N PHE A 247 -5.96 10.36 22.58
CA PHE A 247 -5.23 11.55 23.00
C PHE A 247 -4.37 11.32 24.25
N ASP A 248 -4.88 10.62 25.26
CA ASP A 248 -4.16 10.31 26.50
C ASP A 248 -2.94 9.40 26.23
N VAL A 249 -3.06 8.46 25.28
CA VAL A 249 -1.93 7.63 24.82
C VAL A 249 -0.84 8.49 24.19
N GLU A 250 -1.21 9.45 23.34
CA GLU A 250 -0.26 10.40 22.76
C GLU A 250 0.43 11.25 23.84
N VAL A 251 -0.33 11.80 24.79
CA VAL A 251 0.21 12.65 25.86
C VAL A 251 1.20 11.87 26.75
N ARG A 252 0.94 10.59 27.02
CA ARG A 252 1.87 9.72 27.77
C ARG A 252 3.17 9.48 26.99
N ASN A 253 3.10 9.30 25.67
CA ASN A 253 4.28 9.10 24.83
C ASN A 253 5.11 10.38 24.61
N LYS A 254 4.49 11.56 24.55
CA LYS A 254 5.21 12.84 24.47
C LYS A 254 6.14 13.09 25.66
N LYS A 255 5.77 12.61 26.85
CA LYS A 255 6.60 12.76 28.07
C LYS A 255 7.87 11.89 28.04
N SER A 256 8.00 10.99 27.07
CA SER A 256 9.11 10.04 26.96
C SER A 256 9.88 10.11 25.64
N SER A 257 9.63 11.08 24.76
CA SER A 257 10.29 11.16 23.44
C SER A 257 10.75 12.57 23.06
N VAL A 258 12.02 12.70 22.64
CA VAL A 258 12.54 13.83 21.85
C VAL A 258 12.00 13.72 20.42
N SER A 259 11.52 14.82 19.85
CA SER A 259 10.91 14.83 18.52
C SER A 259 11.93 14.64 17.41
N PHE A 260 11.71 13.69 16.50
CA PHE A 260 12.32 13.69 15.17
C PHE A 260 11.29 13.29 14.11
N SER A 261 11.43 13.87 12.92
CA SER A 261 10.65 13.52 11.73
C SER A 261 11.56 12.67 10.85
N PRO A 262 11.12 11.51 10.32
CA PRO A 262 11.94 10.80 9.34
C PRO A 262 11.99 11.67 8.09
N THR A 263 13.11 12.34 7.88
CA THR A 263 13.46 12.89 6.57
C THR A 263 14.32 11.81 5.94
N VAL A 264 13.79 11.12 4.94
CA VAL A 264 14.59 10.16 4.17
C VAL A 264 15.48 10.97 3.23
N THR A 265 16.66 11.33 3.71
CA THR A 265 17.73 11.85 2.86
C THR A 265 18.60 10.68 2.41
N PHE A 266 18.56 10.37 1.12
CA PHE A 266 19.50 9.46 0.49
C PHE A 266 20.88 10.14 0.42
N GLU A 267 21.65 10.11 1.50
CA GLU A 267 23.05 10.55 1.48
C GLU A 267 23.97 9.45 0.96
N ALA A 268 24.97 9.86 0.17
CA ALA A 268 25.76 8.99 -0.71
C ALA A 268 26.75 8.02 -0.01
N SER A 269 26.94 8.11 1.31
CA SER A 269 28.11 7.49 1.98
C SER A 269 27.81 6.54 3.15
N ALA A 270 26.57 6.43 3.65
CA ALA A 270 26.20 5.48 4.69
C ALA A 270 24.76 4.98 4.47
N PRO A 271 24.42 3.72 4.83
CA PRO A 271 23.02 3.32 4.85
C PRO A 271 22.27 4.27 5.80
N PRO A 272 21.12 4.82 5.40
CA PRO A 272 20.27 5.55 6.34
C PRO A 272 19.90 4.61 7.49
N ILE A 273 20.48 4.86 8.66
CA ILE A 273 20.07 4.19 9.89
C ILE A 273 18.80 4.89 10.34
N ILE A 274 17.66 4.21 10.21
CA ILE A 274 16.44 4.70 10.87
C ILE A 274 16.62 4.49 12.37
N GLN A 275 17.08 5.52 13.08
CA GLN A 275 17.02 5.51 14.53
C GLN A 275 15.55 5.55 14.95
N LEU A 276 15.02 4.39 15.33
CA LEU A 276 13.70 4.31 15.93
C LEU A 276 13.73 4.99 17.30
N PRO A 277 12.74 5.84 17.61
CA PRO A 277 12.59 6.31 18.98
C PRO A 277 12.33 5.10 19.88
N PRO A 278 12.95 5.00 21.07
CA PRO A 278 12.83 3.85 21.95
C PRO A 278 11.41 3.58 22.51
N ASN A 279 10.37 4.33 22.10
CA ASN A 279 9.05 4.33 22.74
C ASN A 279 7.81 4.19 21.82
N ASN A 280 7.95 4.09 20.49
CA ASN A 280 6.77 3.99 19.61
C ASN A 280 6.03 2.64 19.72
N TYR A 281 6.71 1.55 20.08
CA TYR A 281 6.09 0.22 20.21
C TYR A 281 5.05 0.12 21.33
N SER A 282 5.21 0.89 22.41
CA SER A 282 4.21 0.97 23.48
C SER A 282 2.90 1.55 22.96
N ARG A 283 2.97 2.54 22.07
CA ARG A 283 1.79 3.21 21.52
C ARG A 283 0.91 2.27 20.72
N ASP A 284 1.47 1.63 19.70
CA ASP A 284 0.68 0.85 18.73
C ASP A 284 0.04 -0.36 19.40
N ALA A 285 0.74 -1.01 20.34
CA ALA A 285 0.17 -2.07 21.17
C ALA A 285 -1.01 -1.59 22.02
N ILE A 286 -0.91 -0.41 22.64
CA ILE A 286 -2.01 0.17 23.43
C ILE A 286 -3.18 0.57 22.53
N VAL A 287 -2.92 1.16 21.36
CA VAL A 287 -3.96 1.51 20.38
C VAL A 287 -4.66 0.24 19.89
N GLU A 288 -3.93 -0.83 19.60
CA GLU A 288 -4.54 -2.12 19.24
C GLU A 288 -5.37 -2.70 20.39
N GLN A 289 -4.92 -2.60 21.64
CA GLN A 289 -5.71 -3.02 22.81
C GLN A 289 -6.99 -2.18 22.99
N ILE A 290 -6.97 -0.89 22.65
CA ILE A 290 -8.17 -0.04 22.67
C ILE A 290 -9.16 -0.49 21.58
N LEU A 291 -8.66 -0.94 20.43
CA LEU A 291 -9.45 -1.34 19.27
C LEU A 291 -9.90 -2.81 19.29
N GLU A 292 -9.18 -3.68 20.01
CA GLU A 292 -9.39 -5.13 20.18
C GLU A 292 -10.87 -5.55 20.34
N PRO A 293 -11.67 -4.95 21.25
CA PRO A 293 -13.08 -5.32 21.40
C PRO A 293 -13.91 -5.16 20.12
N THR A 294 -13.54 -4.18 19.29
CA THR A 294 -14.17 -3.92 17.99
C THR A 294 -13.70 -4.95 16.95
N LEU A 295 -12.43 -5.36 17.01
CA LEU A 295 -11.84 -6.36 16.10
C LEU A 295 -12.43 -7.76 16.30
N ASN A 296 -13.04 -8.02 17.46
CA ASN A 296 -13.60 -9.32 17.83
C ASN A 296 -15.07 -9.49 17.42
N GLN A 297 -15.61 -8.54 16.65
CA GLN A 297 -16.97 -8.61 16.11
C GLN A 297 -17.12 -9.85 15.20
N LEU A 298 -18.18 -10.61 15.45
CA LEU A 298 -18.54 -11.73 14.58
C LEU A 298 -19.13 -11.21 13.27
N PHE A 299 -18.90 -11.94 12.18
CA PHE A 299 -19.55 -11.69 10.91
C PHE A 299 -21.07 -11.71 11.05
N ASP A 300 -21.75 -10.72 10.46
CA ASP A 300 -23.20 -10.66 10.44
C ASP A 300 -23.75 -11.52 9.30
N THR A 301 -24.25 -12.70 9.67
CA THR A 301 -24.80 -13.70 8.73
C THR A 301 -26.02 -13.22 7.93
N THR A 302 -26.68 -12.11 8.32
CA THR A 302 -27.76 -11.51 7.50
C THR A 302 -27.24 -10.95 6.17
N ASN A 303 -25.92 -10.78 6.03
CA ASN A 303 -25.26 -10.37 4.80
C ASN A 303 -25.06 -11.49 3.78
N PHE A 304 -25.43 -12.75 4.10
CA PHE A 304 -25.37 -13.84 3.14
C PHE A 304 -26.30 -13.58 1.95
N LEU A 305 -25.85 -13.99 0.76
CA LEU A 305 -26.59 -13.75 -0.47
C LEU A 305 -27.66 -14.82 -0.69
N HIS A 306 -27.48 -16.00 -0.09
CA HIS A 306 -28.43 -17.11 -0.18
C HIS A 306 -28.90 -17.56 1.20
N ILE A 307 -30.20 -17.89 1.32
CA ILE A 307 -30.82 -18.33 2.59
C ILE A 307 -30.25 -19.68 3.07
N SER A 308 -29.83 -20.54 2.14
CA SER A 308 -29.23 -21.85 2.44
C SER A 308 -27.71 -21.77 2.60
N GLU A 309 -27.12 -20.57 2.49
CA GLU A 309 -25.70 -20.37 2.61
C GLU A 309 -25.24 -20.58 4.06
N HIS A 310 -24.16 -21.33 4.22
CA HIS A 310 -23.55 -21.55 5.52
C HIS A 310 -22.04 -21.36 5.41
N SER A 311 -21.43 -20.98 6.53
CA SER A 311 -20.00 -20.79 6.60
C SER A 311 -19.27 -22.13 6.67
N LEU A 312 -18.24 -22.28 5.84
CA LEU A 312 -17.32 -23.43 5.81
C LEU A 312 -16.09 -23.19 6.69
N THR A 313 -15.83 -21.93 7.05
CA THR A 313 -14.75 -21.54 7.97
C THR A 313 -15.34 -20.98 9.27
N PRO A 314 -14.60 -21.00 10.38
CA PRO A 314 -14.92 -20.15 11.52
C PRO A 314 -14.78 -18.66 11.13
N ASN A 315 -15.20 -17.76 12.01
CA ASN A 315 -15.00 -16.31 11.83
C ASN A 315 -13.49 -15.99 11.84
N LEU A 316 -12.92 -15.73 10.67
CA LEU A 316 -11.49 -15.50 10.52
C LEU A 316 -11.18 -14.01 10.69
N ARG A 317 -10.36 -13.67 11.68
CA ARG A 317 -9.79 -12.32 11.77
C ARG A 317 -8.82 -12.12 10.61
N CYS A 318 -9.05 -11.09 9.82
CA CYS A 318 -8.18 -10.75 8.71
C CYS A 318 -8.21 -9.26 8.42
N SER A 319 -7.29 -8.79 7.58
CA SER A 319 -7.35 -7.45 7.02
C SER A 319 -7.24 -7.48 5.50
N ILE A 320 -8.00 -6.62 4.83
CA ILE A 320 -7.73 -6.30 3.43
C ILE A 320 -6.58 -5.29 3.43
N ARG A 321 -5.53 -5.61 2.69
CA ARG A 321 -4.39 -4.74 2.46
C ARG A 321 -4.54 -4.09 1.09
N THR A 322 -4.30 -2.80 1.04
CA THR A 322 -4.10 -2.01 -0.17
C THR A 322 -2.76 -1.27 -0.04
N LEU A 323 -2.30 -0.61 -1.10
CA LEU A 323 -1.01 0.08 -1.12
C LEU A 323 -0.78 1.07 0.04
N LEU A 324 -1.84 1.67 0.59
CA LEU A 324 -1.73 2.62 1.70
C LEU A 324 -2.54 2.27 2.93
N LEU A 325 -3.55 1.41 2.77
CA LEU A 325 -4.59 1.24 3.79
C LEU A 325 -4.69 -0.22 4.20
N GLU A 326 -4.81 -0.42 5.50
CA GLU A 326 -5.21 -1.68 6.10
C GLU A 326 -6.64 -1.56 6.63
N HIS A 327 -7.55 -2.34 6.06
CA HIS A 327 -8.91 -2.44 6.57
C HIS A 327 -9.03 -3.73 7.37
N LYS A 328 -9.06 -3.62 8.70
CA LYS A 328 -9.28 -4.76 9.59
C LYS A 328 -10.74 -5.21 9.54
N GLY A 329 -10.97 -6.51 9.62
CA GLY A 329 -12.27 -7.13 9.41
C GLY A 329 -12.31 -8.58 9.87
N CYS A 330 -13.42 -9.24 9.52
CA CYS A 330 -13.52 -10.68 9.53
C CYS A 330 -13.86 -11.19 8.13
N ALA A 331 -13.37 -12.39 7.82
CA ALA A 331 -13.71 -13.10 6.59
C ALA A 331 -14.34 -14.45 6.88
N LEU A 332 -15.22 -14.86 5.98
CA LEU A 332 -15.82 -16.19 5.91
C LEU A 332 -15.71 -16.73 4.50
N LEU A 333 -15.59 -18.06 4.39
CA LEU A 333 -15.73 -18.78 3.13
C LEU A 333 -17.02 -19.59 3.18
N THR A 334 -17.79 -19.55 2.11
CA THR A 334 -19.02 -20.33 1.91
C THR A 334 -18.90 -21.18 0.65
N GLU A 335 -19.93 -21.96 0.32
CA GLU A 335 -20.03 -22.70 -0.94
C GLU A 335 -20.15 -21.79 -2.19
N TYR A 336 -20.48 -20.50 -1.99
CA TYR A 336 -20.72 -19.55 -3.08
C TYR A 336 -19.59 -18.53 -3.23
N GLY A 337 -18.99 -18.09 -2.12
CA GLY A 337 -18.04 -16.99 -2.16
C GLY A 337 -17.22 -16.78 -0.89
N ILE A 338 -16.29 -15.84 -1.01
CA ILE A 338 -15.52 -15.30 0.11
C ILE A 338 -16.18 -13.99 0.53
N TYR A 339 -16.52 -13.90 1.80
CA TYR A 339 -17.10 -12.72 2.41
C TYR A 339 -16.04 -12.01 3.25
N PHE A 340 -16.02 -10.69 3.21
CA PHE A 340 -15.25 -9.86 4.11
C PHE A 340 -16.13 -8.75 4.69
N GLN A 341 -16.19 -8.66 6.00
CA GLN A 341 -16.87 -7.59 6.71
C GLN A 341 -15.83 -6.72 7.42
N PRO A 342 -15.74 -5.41 7.08
CA PRO A 342 -14.88 -4.51 7.82
C PRO A 342 -15.39 -4.36 9.25
N VAL A 343 -14.49 -4.13 10.19
CA VAL A 343 -14.85 -3.85 11.59
C VAL A 343 -15.66 -2.55 11.63
N LEU A 344 -16.90 -2.64 12.13
CA LEU A 344 -17.77 -1.49 12.42
C LEU A 344 -18.07 -1.50 13.92
N PRO A 345 -17.91 -0.38 14.64
CA PRO A 345 -18.22 -0.34 16.07
C PRO A 345 -19.67 -0.74 16.35
N SER A 346 -19.83 -1.57 17.39
CA SER A 346 -20.97 -2.44 17.66
C SER A 346 -22.32 -1.76 17.96
N ASP A 347 -22.42 -0.43 17.98
CA ASP A 347 -23.63 0.26 18.50
C ASP A 347 -24.52 0.91 17.43
N ILE A 348 -24.33 0.61 16.14
CA ILE A 348 -25.35 0.92 15.11
C ILE A 348 -26.49 -0.13 15.10
N ILE A 349 -26.38 -1.21 15.89
CA ILE A 349 -27.34 -2.33 15.86
C ILE A 349 -28.58 -2.09 16.74
N TYR A 350 -28.61 -1.08 17.62
CA TYR A 350 -29.79 -0.80 18.46
C TYR A 350 -30.29 0.64 18.32
N THR A 351 -30.82 0.99 17.15
CA THR A 351 -31.98 1.90 17.12
C THR A 351 -33.17 1.12 16.59
N SER A 352 -33.99 0.69 17.55
CA SER A 352 -35.26 0.02 17.36
C SER A 352 -36.21 0.90 16.56
N SER A 353 -36.42 0.59 15.29
CA SER A 353 -37.72 0.56 14.63
C SER A 353 -37.51 0.22 13.16
N GLY A 354 -38.32 -0.71 12.65
CA GLY A 354 -38.35 -1.06 11.24
C GLY A 354 -38.66 0.17 10.39
N ALA A 355 -37.62 0.76 9.81
CA ALA A 355 -37.71 1.71 8.73
C ALA A 355 -36.38 1.66 7.97
N GLU A 356 -36.50 1.45 6.65
CA GLU A 356 -35.41 1.47 5.69
C GLU A 356 -34.60 2.77 5.78
N SER A 357 -33.59 2.81 6.65
CA SER A 357 -32.57 3.85 6.62
C SER A 357 -31.29 3.24 6.08
N ARG A 358 -31.18 3.26 4.75
CA ARG A 358 -29.93 3.12 4.01
C ARG A 358 -29.02 4.29 4.38
N ILE A 359 -28.42 4.23 5.57
CA ILE A 359 -27.33 5.12 6.00
C ILE A 359 -26.14 4.83 5.07
N GLY A 360 -25.55 5.90 4.53
CA GLY A 360 -24.82 5.88 3.26
C GLY A 360 -23.51 5.10 3.23
N ALA A 361 -23.39 4.19 2.28
CA ALA A 361 -22.22 3.91 1.41
C ALA A 361 -20.79 3.86 1.98
N ILE A 362 -20.59 3.69 3.29
CA ILE A 362 -19.28 3.52 3.94
C ILE A 362 -19.47 2.35 4.92
N GLY A 363 -18.80 1.22 4.70
CA GLY A 363 -19.00 -0.02 5.49
C GLY A 363 -19.71 -1.19 4.78
N LYS A 364 -19.67 -1.27 3.44
CA LYS A 364 -20.20 -2.46 2.74
C LYS A 364 -19.31 -3.68 2.99
N PHE A 365 -19.89 -4.77 3.48
CA PHE A 365 -19.29 -6.09 3.34
C PHE A 365 -19.00 -6.37 1.86
N ARG A 366 -17.93 -7.10 1.59
CA ARG A 366 -17.48 -7.47 0.25
C ARG A 366 -17.70 -8.97 0.06
N VAL A 367 -18.09 -9.33 -1.15
CA VAL A 367 -18.29 -10.73 -1.54
C VAL A 367 -17.56 -10.95 -2.86
N TRP A 368 -16.82 -12.05 -2.93
CA TRP A 368 -16.17 -12.50 -4.16
C TRP A 368 -16.60 -13.91 -4.47
N ALA A 369 -17.24 -14.09 -5.62
CA ALA A 369 -17.75 -15.38 -6.04
C ALA A 369 -16.59 -16.35 -6.31
N ILE A 370 -16.75 -17.62 -5.92
CA ILE A 370 -15.78 -18.67 -6.21
C ILE A 370 -15.57 -18.83 -7.73
N ASP A 371 -16.62 -18.61 -8.51
CA ASP A 371 -16.59 -18.77 -9.97
C ASP A 371 -15.63 -17.75 -10.63
N ASP A 372 -15.49 -16.57 -10.05
CA ASP A 372 -14.61 -15.49 -10.53
C ASP A 372 -13.13 -15.74 -10.23
N MET A 373 -12.79 -16.69 -9.35
CA MET A 373 -11.41 -16.98 -8.93
C MET A 373 -10.61 -17.60 -10.09
N ARG A 374 -9.46 -17.00 -10.41
CA ARG A 374 -8.54 -17.43 -11.48
C ARG A 374 -7.22 -17.97 -10.97
N ALA A 375 -6.70 -17.40 -9.88
CA ALA A 375 -5.50 -17.90 -9.20
C ALA A 375 -5.45 -17.41 -7.76
N ILE A 376 -4.53 -17.98 -6.99
CA ILE A 376 -4.11 -17.47 -5.69
C ILE A 376 -2.60 -17.31 -5.63
N ALA A 377 -2.10 -16.59 -4.63
CA ALA A 377 -0.68 -16.57 -4.34
C ALA A 377 -0.43 -16.31 -2.86
N ARG A 378 0.49 -17.06 -2.25
CA ARG A 378 0.85 -16.82 -0.86
C ARG A 378 1.73 -15.56 -0.78
N ARG A 379 1.50 -14.72 0.22
CA ARG A 379 2.14 -13.41 0.38
C ARG A 379 2.61 -13.15 1.79
N TYR A 380 3.45 -12.14 1.90
CA TYR A 380 3.91 -11.59 3.17
C TYR A 380 3.01 -10.42 3.60
N ASP A 381 2.92 -10.21 4.90
CA ASP A 381 2.43 -8.98 5.51
C ASP A 381 3.55 -8.44 6.40
N GLY A 382 4.23 -7.38 5.93
CA GLY A 382 5.52 -6.97 6.48
C GLY A 382 6.58 -8.05 6.23
N LEU A 383 7.19 -8.58 7.29
CA LEU A 383 8.08 -9.75 7.19
C LEU A 383 7.37 -11.09 7.49
N LYS A 384 6.06 -11.11 7.75
CA LYS A 384 5.35 -12.32 8.22
C LYS A 384 4.71 -13.08 7.07
N ASP A 385 4.90 -14.41 7.05
CA ASP A 385 4.31 -15.30 6.05
C ASP A 385 2.83 -15.64 6.35
N ARG A 386 1.93 -14.65 6.26
CA ARG A 386 0.53 -14.80 6.68
C ARG A 386 -0.53 -14.20 5.77
N ALA A 387 -0.15 -13.70 4.59
CA ALA A 387 -1.09 -13.11 3.64
C ALA A 387 -1.37 -14.04 2.44
N LEU A 388 -2.50 -13.79 1.78
CA LEU A 388 -2.99 -14.48 0.58
C LEU A 388 -3.50 -13.45 -0.41
N GLU A 389 -3.00 -13.51 -1.63
CA GLU A 389 -3.50 -12.74 -2.75
C GLU A 389 -4.47 -13.59 -3.58
N LEU A 390 -5.65 -13.05 -3.86
CA LEU A 390 -6.70 -13.69 -4.66
C LEU A 390 -6.82 -12.96 -6.00
N PHE A 391 -6.70 -13.67 -7.11
CA PHE A 391 -6.78 -13.12 -8.46
C PHE A 391 -8.13 -13.50 -9.10
N LEU A 392 -8.80 -12.51 -9.67
CA LEU A 392 -10.20 -12.62 -10.11
C LEU A 392 -10.34 -12.23 -11.58
N ALA A 393 -11.44 -12.66 -12.21
CA ALA A 393 -11.70 -12.36 -13.63
C ALA A 393 -11.87 -10.86 -13.94
N ASN A 394 -12.52 -10.11 -13.05
CA ASN A 394 -13.01 -8.75 -13.31
C ASN A 394 -12.27 -7.65 -12.53
N GLN A 395 -11.26 -8.03 -11.77
CA GLN A 395 -10.45 -7.13 -10.96
C GLN A 395 -9.05 -7.74 -10.81
N HIS A 396 -8.04 -6.90 -10.64
CA HIS A 396 -6.65 -7.33 -10.58
C HIS A 396 -6.41 -8.41 -9.51
N SER A 397 -6.47 -8.02 -8.24
CA SER A 397 -6.33 -8.96 -7.11
C SER A 397 -6.78 -8.34 -5.79
N ILE A 398 -6.88 -9.17 -4.75
CA ILE A 398 -7.17 -8.76 -3.36
C ILE A 398 -6.12 -9.37 -2.46
N LEU A 399 -5.52 -8.58 -1.59
CA LEU A 399 -4.59 -9.08 -0.57
C LEU A 399 -5.29 -9.17 0.79
N LEU A 400 -5.41 -10.40 1.31
CA LEU A 400 -5.93 -10.70 2.64
C LEU A 400 -4.77 -11.08 3.57
N SER A 401 -4.59 -10.38 4.68
CA SER A 401 -3.66 -10.76 5.74
C SER A 401 -4.41 -11.50 6.84
N PHE A 402 -3.93 -12.69 7.22
CA PHE A 402 -4.50 -13.51 8.29
C PHE A 402 -3.69 -13.34 9.58
N GLU A 403 -4.25 -13.82 10.69
CA GLU A 403 -3.58 -13.78 11.99
C GLU A 403 -2.28 -14.61 11.99
N THR A 404 -2.33 -15.80 11.41
CA THR A 404 -1.20 -16.74 11.35
C THR A 404 -1.12 -17.46 10.00
N THR A 405 0.07 -17.98 9.70
CA THR A 405 0.33 -18.87 8.57
C THR A 405 -0.60 -20.08 8.56
N LEU A 406 -0.86 -20.68 9.74
CA LEU A 406 -1.72 -21.85 9.87
C LEU A 406 -3.16 -21.56 9.43
N VAL A 407 -3.71 -20.42 9.86
CA VAL A 407 -5.07 -19.99 9.49
C VAL A 407 -5.15 -19.75 7.98
N ARG A 408 -4.14 -19.14 7.37
CA ARG A 408 -4.08 -18.97 5.91
C ARG A 408 -4.09 -20.33 5.19
N GLU A 409 -3.26 -21.29 5.59
CA GLU A 409 -3.22 -22.60 4.91
C GLU A 409 -4.54 -23.37 5.06
N GLN A 410 -5.19 -23.28 6.22
CA GLN A 410 -6.53 -23.84 6.43
C GLN A 410 -7.55 -23.21 5.47
N PHE A 411 -7.51 -21.88 5.31
CA PHE A 411 -8.37 -21.16 4.37
C PHE A 411 -8.13 -21.60 2.92
N ILE A 412 -6.87 -21.68 2.49
CA ILE A 412 -6.50 -22.17 1.14
C ILE A 412 -7.00 -23.59 0.92
N HIS A 413 -6.86 -24.47 1.91
CA HIS A 413 -7.30 -25.85 1.82
C HIS A 413 -8.81 -25.97 1.58
N ILE A 414 -9.61 -25.26 2.38
CA ILE A 414 -11.08 -25.27 2.25
C ILE A 414 -11.49 -24.62 0.91
N LEU A 415 -10.86 -23.50 0.52
CA LEU A 415 -11.12 -22.86 -0.78
C LEU A 415 -10.84 -23.81 -1.95
N SER A 416 -9.73 -24.54 -1.90
CA SER A 416 -9.34 -25.50 -2.94
C SER A 416 -10.33 -26.66 -3.04
N GLN A 417 -10.88 -27.15 -1.92
CA GLN A 417 -11.94 -28.16 -1.92
C GLN A 417 -13.20 -27.63 -2.60
N GLN A 418 -13.63 -26.41 -2.28
CA GLN A 418 -14.82 -25.80 -2.90
C GLN A 418 -14.66 -25.57 -4.40
N ILE A 419 -13.48 -25.12 -4.83
CA ILE A 419 -13.18 -24.97 -6.26
C ILE A 419 -13.22 -26.33 -6.96
N SER A 420 -12.67 -27.38 -6.34
CA SER A 420 -12.65 -28.73 -6.93
C SER A 420 -14.04 -29.34 -7.11
N VAL A 421 -15.04 -28.90 -6.32
CA VAL A 421 -16.44 -29.30 -6.50
C VAL A 421 -17.05 -28.64 -7.75
N LYS A 422 -16.65 -27.40 -8.07
CA LYS A 422 -17.22 -26.62 -9.19
C LYS A 422 -16.43 -26.68 -10.48
N LYS A 423 -15.11 -26.83 -10.40
CA LYS A 423 -14.16 -26.78 -11.52
C LYS A 423 -13.35 -28.09 -11.55
N PRO A 424 -13.13 -28.68 -12.74
CA PRO A 424 -12.44 -29.97 -12.86
C PRO A 424 -10.92 -29.88 -12.65
N VAL A 425 -10.35 -28.68 -12.67
CA VAL A 425 -8.91 -28.45 -12.51
C VAL A 425 -8.69 -27.52 -11.31
N PRO A 426 -7.74 -27.82 -10.40
CA PRO A 426 -7.48 -27.01 -9.21
C PRO A 426 -7.02 -25.59 -9.57
N LEU A 427 -7.31 -24.64 -8.69
CA LEU A 427 -6.88 -23.26 -8.87
C LEU A 427 -5.34 -23.15 -8.84
N PRO A 428 -4.69 -22.47 -9.80
CA PRO A 428 -3.25 -22.23 -9.76
C PRO A 428 -2.88 -21.41 -8.54
N CYS A 429 -1.74 -21.77 -7.94
CA CYS A 429 -1.07 -20.92 -6.99
C CYS A 429 0.25 -20.45 -7.58
N TYR A 430 0.43 -19.13 -7.75
CA TYR A 430 1.64 -18.59 -8.38
C TYR A 430 2.93 -18.89 -7.63
N THR A 431 2.83 -19.06 -6.31
CA THR A 431 3.97 -19.40 -5.45
C THR A 431 4.27 -20.90 -5.40
N ASP A 432 3.50 -21.74 -6.10
CA ASP A 432 3.76 -23.17 -6.16
C ASP A 432 4.75 -23.51 -7.26
N ARG A 433 5.55 -24.55 -7.01
CA ARG A 433 6.55 -25.06 -7.97
C ARG A 433 5.97 -25.34 -9.36
N ALA A 434 4.82 -26.01 -9.37
CA ALA A 434 4.16 -26.45 -10.59
C ALA A 434 3.80 -25.27 -11.51
N PHE A 435 3.50 -24.10 -10.92
CA PHE A 435 3.24 -22.89 -11.69
C PHE A 435 4.53 -22.37 -12.35
N VAL A 436 5.64 -22.31 -11.60
CA VAL A 436 6.94 -21.87 -12.14
C VAL A 436 7.43 -22.79 -13.26
N GLU A 437 7.31 -24.11 -13.08
CA GLU A 437 7.63 -25.11 -14.10
C GLU A 437 6.78 -24.92 -15.35
N SER A 438 5.46 -24.79 -15.18
CA SER A 438 4.53 -24.57 -16.30
C SER A 438 4.83 -23.25 -17.04
N ALA A 439 5.14 -22.17 -16.31
CA ALA A 439 5.47 -20.88 -16.91
C ALA A 439 6.79 -20.95 -17.70
N LEU A 440 7.79 -21.67 -17.19
CA LEU A 440 9.05 -21.90 -17.90
C LEU A 440 8.83 -22.71 -19.18
N GLU A 441 8.08 -23.80 -19.12
CA GLU A 441 7.77 -24.63 -20.30
C GLU A 441 7.03 -23.84 -21.38
N LEU A 442 6.04 -23.03 -20.99
CA LEU A 442 5.30 -22.20 -21.93
C LEU A 442 6.16 -21.07 -22.53
N TRP A 443 7.06 -20.48 -21.75
CA TRP A 443 8.02 -19.49 -22.27
C TRP A 443 8.99 -20.13 -23.27
N GLN A 444 9.57 -21.29 -22.96
CA GLN A 444 10.45 -22.02 -23.89
C GLN A 444 9.71 -22.47 -25.16
N ALA A 445 8.42 -22.78 -25.06
CA ALA A 445 7.56 -23.13 -26.19
C ALA A 445 7.06 -21.93 -27.00
N ASP A 446 7.47 -20.70 -26.66
CA ASP A 446 7.02 -19.45 -27.30
C ASP A 446 5.49 -19.21 -27.14
N GLU A 447 4.89 -19.82 -26.12
CA GLU A 447 3.50 -19.57 -25.72
C GLU A 447 3.37 -18.41 -24.73
N LEU A 448 4.48 -18.00 -24.10
CA LEU A 448 4.61 -16.77 -23.31
C LEU A 448 5.73 -15.91 -23.86
N ASP A 449 5.46 -14.61 -23.88
CA ASP A 449 6.49 -13.62 -24.18
C ASP A 449 7.36 -13.31 -22.93
N ASN A 450 8.43 -12.53 -23.10
CA ASN A 450 9.38 -12.26 -22.01
C ASN A 450 8.72 -11.49 -20.88
N PHE A 451 7.85 -10.53 -21.18
CA PHE A 451 7.13 -9.77 -20.17
C PHE A 451 6.18 -10.63 -19.35
N GLU A 452 5.37 -11.47 -20.00
CA GLU A 452 4.46 -12.39 -19.31
C GLU A 452 5.24 -13.35 -18.42
N TYR A 453 6.37 -13.87 -18.92
CA TYR A 453 7.24 -14.73 -18.13
C TYR A 453 7.83 -14.00 -16.92
N LEU A 454 8.31 -12.76 -17.08
CA LEU A 454 8.80 -11.95 -15.97
C LEU A 454 7.70 -11.63 -14.94
N LEU A 455 6.45 -11.41 -15.36
CA LEU A 455 5.32 -11.27 -14.44
C LEU A 455 5.09 -12.55 -13.62
N CYS A 456 5.14 -13.72 -14.27
CA CYS A 456 5.04 -15.02 -13.59
C CYS A 456 6.14 -15.19 -12.54
N LEU A 457 7.39 -14.89 -12.89
CA LEU A 457 8.53 -15.00 -11.95
C LEU A 457 8.39 -14.03 -10.77
N ASN A 458 8.00 -12.78 -11.02
CA ASN A 458 7.73 -11.81 -9.96
C ASN A 458 6.65 -12.32 -9.00
N ALA A 459 5.52 -12.78 -9.53
CA ALA A 459 4.41 -13.29 -8.72
C ALA A 459 4.78 -14.56 -7.92
N ALA A 460 5.59 -15.44 -8.51
CA ALA A 460 6.12 -16.63 -7.84
C ALA A 460 7.12 -16.26 -6.74
N ALA A 461 7.94 -15.24 -6.94
CA ALA A 461 8.91 -14.74 -5.98
C ALA A 461 8.33 -13.84 -4.87
N GLY A 462 7.00 -13.91 -4.67
CA GLY A 462 6.30 -13.18 -3.60
C GLY A 462 6.03 -11.71 -3.88
N ARG A 463 6.26 -11.21 -5.10
CA ARG A 463 6.00 -9.81 -5.47
C ARG A 463 4.52 -9.54 -5.71
N SER A 464 4.07 -8.33 -5.38
CA SER A 464 2.67 -7.92 -5.51
C SER A 464 2.51 -6.41 -5.75
N TYR A 465 1.50 -6.05 -6.54
CA TYR A 465 1.08 -4.66 -6.73
C TYR A 465 0.39 -4.06 -5.49
N HIS A 466 0.09 -4.85 -4.46
CA HIS A 466 -0.47 -4.36 -3.19
C HIS A 466 0.60 -4.02 -2.14
N ASP A 467 1.88 -4.32 -2.41
CA ASP A 467 2.99 -4.09 -1.48
C ASP A 467 4.15 -3.39 -2.20
N LEU A 468 4.34 -2.09 -1.94
CA LEU A 468 5.43 -1.29 -2.52
C LEU A 468 6.82 -1.81 -2.14
N SER A 469 6.97 -2.46 -0.98
CA SER A 469 8.25 -3.04 -0.56
C SER A 469 8.62 -4.29 -1.36
N ARG A 470 7.60 -4.92 -1.95
CA ARG A 470 7.69 -6.12 -2.80
C ARG A 470 7.05 -5.89 -4.16
N TYR A 471 7.19 -4.69 -4.70
CA TYR A 471 6.68 -4.38 -6.04
C TYR A 471 7.40 -5.22 -7.10
N PRO A 472 6.73 -5.62 -8.20
CA PRO A 472 7.38 -6.34 -9.30
C PRO A 472 8.55 -5.55 -9.90
N VAL A 473 9.61 -6.26 -10.27
CA VAL A 473 10.88 -5.70 -10.78
C VAL A 473 11.12 -6.18 -12.21
N PHE A 474 11.53 -5.26 -13.07
CA PHE A 474 11.88 -5.48 -14.47
C PHE A 474 13.26 -4.88 -14.79
N PRO A 475 14.00 -5.43 -15.77
CA PRO A 475 15.32 -4.90 -16.12
C PRO A 475 15.24 -3.57 -16.84
N TRP A 476 16.24 -2.71 -16.65
CA TRP A 476 16.63 -1.80 -17.74
C TRP A 476 17.09 -2.62 -18.95
N VAL A 477 16.47 -2.41 -20.12
CA VAL A 477 16.81 -3.15 -21.35
C VAL A 477 17.68 -2.32 -22.29
N LEU A 478 17.32 -1.06 -22.50
CA LEU A 478 18.11 -0.13 -23.32
C LEU A 478 19.19 0.55 -22.47
N ALA A 479 20.24 1.01 -23.15
CA ALA A 479 21.39 1.68 -22.57
C ALA A 479 21.65 3.09 -23.11
N SER A 480 20.81 3.57 -24.03
CA SER A 480 20.90 4.90 -24.63
C SER A 480 19.53 5.58 -24.69
N TYR A 481 19.45 6.78 -24.12
CA TYR A 481 18.19 7.51 -23.93
C TYR A 481 18.29 8.99 -24.32
N GLY A 482 19.31 9.37 -25.13
CA GLY A 482 19.75 10.75 -25.41
C GLY A 482 18.69 11.85 -25.36
N SER A 483 19.02 12.96 -24.70
CA SER A 483 18.16 14.14 -24.58
C SER A 483 18.07 14.91 -25.90
N ILE A 484 16.93 15.57 -26.09
CA ILE A 484 16.84 16.75 -26.96
C ILE A 484 17.34 17.90 -26.07
N ASP A 485 18.56 18.36 -26.29
CA ASP A 485 19.03 19.58 -25.64
C ASP A 485 18.32 20.76 -26.35
N GLU A 486 17.50 21.53 -25.63
CA GLU A 486 16.72 22.64 -26.19
C GLU A 486 17.60 23.81 -26.71
N ASP A 487 18.90 23.76 -26.44
CA ASP A 487 19.89 24.78 -26.79
C ASP A 487 20.81 24.40 -27.97
N ASP A 488 20.75 23.17 -28.49
CA ASP A 488 21.52 22.78 -29.67
C ASP A 488 20.70 22.99 -30.95
N ASP A 489 21.15 23.96 -31.75
CA ASP A 489 20.63 24.30 -33.07
C ASP A 489 20.40 23.06 -33.93
N PHE A 490 19.12 22.68 -34.10
CA PHE A 490 18.55 21.99 -35.28
C PHE A 490 19.52 21.04 -36.03
N ASP A 491 20.18 20.10 -35.33
CA ASP A 491 20.90 19.03 -36.00
C ASP A 491 19.91 17.89 -36.25
N ASP A 492 19.38 17.86 -37.48
CA ASP A 492 18.48 16.87 -38.09
C ASP A 492 19.13 15.46 -38.20
N SER A 493 20.14 15.17 -37.37
CA SER A 493 20.96 13.96 -37.42
C SER A 493 20.58 12.92 -36.35
N SER A 494 19.74 13.26 -35.37
CA SER A 494 19.24 12.29 -34.39
C SER A 494 18.23 11.35 -35.06
N PRO A 495 18.41 10.01 -34.99
CA PRO A 495 17.57 9.08 -35.73
C PRO A 495 16.12 9.10 -35.25
N ASP A 496 15.18 9.17 -36.19
CA ASP A 496 13.72 9.14 -35.96
C ASP A 496 13.24 7.89 -35.21
N GLU A 497 13.98 6.78 -35.31
CA GLU A 497 13.69 5.49 -34.68
C GLU A 497 14.96 4.78 -34.21
N LEU A 498 14.84 4.06 -33.09
CA LEU A 498 15.93 3.29 -32.50
C LEU A 498 16.09 1.95 -33.23
N ASP A 499 17.28 1.64 -33.73
CA ASP A 499 17.58 0.35 -34.36
C ASP A 499 17.76 -0.75 -33.32
N LEU A 500 16.70 -1.54 -33.09
CA LEU A 500 16.71 -2.67 -32.16
C LEU A 500 17.55 -3.87 -32.62
N THR A 501 18.17 -3.79 -33.81
CA THR A 501 19.14 -4.80 -34.27
C THR A 501 20.56 -4.50 -33.81
N ASP A 502 20.86 -3.26 -33.41
CA ASP A 502 22.17 -2.86 -32.91
C ASP A 502 22.40 -3.38 -31.47
N PRO A 503 23.38 -4.24 -31.22
CA PRO A 503 23.73 -4.68 -29.86
C PRO A 503 24.15 -3.54 -28.91
N SER A 504 24.64 -2.42 -29.43
CA SER A 504 25.27 -1.35 -28.65
C SER A 504 24.27 -0.55 -27.79
N ILE A 505 23.00 -0.52 -28.23
CA ILE A 505 21.92 0.20 -27.55
C ILE A 505 21.33 -0.59 -26.37
N PHE A 506 21.74 -1.85 -26.17
CA PHE A 506 21.22 -2.70 -25.10
C PHE A 506 22.14 -2.70 -23.88
N ARG A 507 21.53 -2.76 -22.70
CA ARG A 507 22.24 -3.00 -21.44
C ARG A 507 22.81 -4.42 -21.41
N ASP A 508 23.97 -4.58 -20.79
CA ASP A 508 24.47 -5.88 -20.35
C ASP A 508 23.59 -6.44 -19.19
N LEU A 509 22.73 -7.39 -19.53
CA LEU A 509 21.84 -8.10 -18.61
C LEU A 509 22.56 -9.09 -17.68
N SER A 510 23.85 -9.37 -17.91
CA SER A 510 24.65 -10.22 -17.01
C SER A 510 25.21 -9.50 -15.79
N LEU A 511 25.05 -8.16 -15.74
CA LEU A 511 25.54 -7.32 -14.67
C LEU A 511 24.38 -6.62 -13.94
N PRO A 512 24.43 -6.50 -12.60
CA PRO A 512 23.53 -5.63 -11.87
C PRO A 512 23.84 -4.16 -12.16
N VAL A 513 22.87 -3.27 -11.90
CA VAL A 513 22.98 -1.82 -12.16
C VAL A 513 24.29 -1.24 -11.59
N GLY A 514 24.60 -1.60 -10.34
CA GLY A 514 25.78 -1.15 -9.62
C GLY A 514 27.11 -1.48 -10.33
N ALA A 515 27.13 -2.49 -11.19
CA ALA A 515 28.31 -2.97 -11.91
C ALA A 515 28.41 -2.51 -13.38
N LEU A 516 27.40 -1.82 -13.92
CA LEU A 516 27.39 -1.34 -15.32
C LEU A 516 28.52 -0.33 -15.58
N ASN A 517 28.68 0.64 -14.68
CA ASN A 517 29.80 1.57 -14.72
C ASN A 517 30.99 0.98 -13.95
N LYS A 518 32.04 0.60 -14.69
CA LYS A 518 33.26 -0.02 -14.14
C LYS A 518 33.97 0.86 -13.11
N SER A 519 34.03 2.18 -13.33
CA SER A 519 34.68 3.11 -12.40
C SER A 519 33.92 3.19 -11.09
N ARG A 520 32.58 3.30 -11.16
CA ARG A 520 31.74 3.33 -9.96
C ARG A 520 31.79 1.99 -9.20
N PHE A 521 31.83 0.87 -9.93
CA PHE A 521 31.94 -0.44 -9.31
C PHE A 521 33.20 -0.61 -8.46
N GLU A 522 34.30 -0.01 -8.89
CA GLU A 522 35.55 -0.03 -8.14
C GLU A 522 35.42 0.61 -6.75
N ASP A 523 34.58 1.64 -6.60
CA ASP A 523 34.30 2.25 -5.30
C ASP A 523 33.42 1.36 -4.41
N PHE A 524 32.43 0.66 -4.98
CA PHE A 524 31.67 -0.37 -4.26
C PHE A 524 32.60 -1.50 -3.77
N ARG A 525 33.52 -1.95 -4.63
CA ARG A 525 34.50 -2.99 -4.30
C ARG A 525 35.42 -2.57 -3.15
N LYS A 526 35.99 -1.36 -3.20
CA LYS A 526 36.84 -0.83 -2.11
C LYS A 526 36.11 -0.75 -0.78
N ARG A 527 34.85 -0.29 -0.77
CA ARG A 527 34.02 -0.24 0.45
C ARG A 527 33.78 -1.63 1.02
N PHE A 528 33.39 -2.58 0.16
CA PHE A 528 33.21 -3.98 0.55
C PHE A 528 34.49 -4.58 1.15
N GLU A 529 35.65 -4.38 0.52
CA GLU A 529 36.94 -4.87 1.01
C GLU A 529 37.34 -4.24 2.35
N GLY A 530 37.04 -2.94 2.53
CA GLY A 530 37.21 -2.25 3.81
C GLY A 530 36.39 -2.88 4.94
N MET A 531 35.11 -3.19 4.68
CA MET A 531 34.25 -3.89 5.65
C MET A 531 34.78 -5.29 5.98
N VAL A 532 35.22 -6.06 4.98
CA VAL A 532 35.83 -7.38 5.18
C VAL A 532 37.08 -7.29 6.07
N GLN A 533 37.90 -6.25 5.89
CA GLN A 533 39.10 -6.06 6.69
C GLN A 533 38.77 -5.67 8.15
N GLN A 534 37.80 -4.78 8.35
CA GLN A 534 37.31 -4.40 9.69
C GLN A 534 36.74 -5.61 10.45
N GLN A 535 36.02 -6.49 9.75
CA GLN A 535 35.47 -7.70 10.33
C GLN A 535 36.55 -8.66 10.86
N LYS A 536 37.69 -8.76 10.15
CA LYS A 536 38.83 -9.60 10.56
C LYS A 536 39.60 -9.03 11.76
N SER A 537 39.68 -7.71 11.90
CA SER A 537 40.43 -7.06 12.98
C SER A 537 39.67 -7.02 14.32
N HIS A 538 38.33 -7.03 14.30
CA HIS A 538 37.48 -6.99 15.50
C HIS A 538 36.81 -8.34 15.81
N ALA A 539 37.60 -9.43 15.84
CA ALA A 539 37.10 -10.79 16.09
C ALA A 539 36.51 -11.02 17.51
N SER A 540 36.56 -10.03 18.40
CA SER A 540 35.98 -10.08 19.73
C SER A 540 34.94 -8.97 19.90
N GLN A 541 33.70 -9.37 20.17
CA GLN A 541 32.53 -8.57 20.58
C GLN A 541 31.57 -8.17 19.44
N TYR A 542 30.57 -9.03 19.18
CA TYR A 542 29.32 -8.74 18.46
C TYR A 542 29.46 -7.96 17.13
N ASN A 543 30.18 -8.50 16.14
CA ASN A 543 30.19 -7.97 14.77
C ASN A 543 28.84 -8.29 14.07
N ARG A 544 27.88 -7.37 14.13
CA ARG A 544 26.53 -7.52 13.54
C ARG A 544 26.44 -7.21 12.03
N ASP A 545 27.48 -6.65 11.41
CA ASP A 545 27.38 -6.17 10.04
C ASP A 545 28.17 -7.05 9.06
N GLU A 546 27.48 -7.99 8.41
CA GLU A 546 28.07 -8.75 7.30
C GLU A 546 28.41 -7.81 6.12
N PRO A 547 29.59 -7.95 5.49
CA PRO A 547 30.00 -7.09 4.39
C PRO A 547 29.06 -7.16 3.18
N PHE A 548 28.75 -6.01 2.59
CA PHE A 548 27.88 -5.89 1.41
C PHE A 548 28.46 -4.90 0.39
N MET A 549 28.00 -4.98 -0.86
CA MET A 549 28.38 -4.03 -1.93
C MET A 549 27.40 -2.86 -2.00
N TYR A 550 26.09 -3.12 -1.85
CA TYR A 550 25.04 -2.12 -2.02
C TYR A 550 24.23 -1.93 -0.74
N GLY A 551 24.23 -0.70 -0.21
CA GLY A 551 23.41 -0.31 0.95
C GLY A 551 21.97 0.07 0.59
N THR A 552 21.69 0.26 -0.69
CA THR A 552 20.35 0.46 -1.26
C THR A 552 20.02 -0.71 -2.19
N HIS A 553 18.75 -1.09 -2.25
CA HIS A 553 18.29 -2.19 -3.10
C HIS A 553 17.85 -1.70 -4.49
N TYR A 554 17.72 -2.57 -5.49
CA TYR A 554 17.23 -2.17 -6.82
C TYR A 554 15.71 -1.92 -6.88
N SER A 555 14.98 -2.33 -5.85
CA SER A 555 13.53 -2.15 -5.71
C SER A 555 13.20 -1.79 -4.27
N ALA A 556 12.63 -0.61 -4.07
CA ALA A 556 12.20 -0.10 -2.78
C ALA A 556 10.97 0.80 -2.97
N PRO A 557 10.12 0.99 -1.94
CA PRO A 557 8.93 1.83 -2.05
C PRO A 557 9.21 3.22 -2.62
N GLY A 558 10.30 3.86 -2.17
CA GLY A 558 10.71 5.17 -2.67
C GLY A 558 10.98 5.20 -4.18
N TYR A 559 11.54 4.13 -4.75
CA TYR A 559 11.80 4.05 -6.20
C TYR A 559 10.57 3.76 -7.02
N VAL A 560 9.67 2.91 -6.51
CA VAL A 560 8.38 2.65 -7.16
C VAL A 560 7.57 3.93 -7.22
N LEU A 561 7.49 4.66 -6.11
CA LEU A 561 6.78 5.94 -6.05
C LEU A 561 7.47 7.06 -6.83
N TYR A 562 8.80 7.02 -6.93
CA TYR A 562 9.55 7.92 -7.83
C TYR A 562 9.02 7.80 -9.26
N TYR A 563 8.85 6.59 -9.79
CA TYR A 563 8.26 6.38 -11.12
C TYR A 563 6.76 6.72 -11.17
N LEU A 564 6.00 6.28 -10.17
CA LEU A 564 4.53 6.38 -10.16
C LEU A 564 3.99 7.72 -9.65
N LEU A 565 4.85 8.72 -9.40
CA LEU A 565 4.48 10.03 -8.84
C LEU A 565 3.24 10.66 -9.50
N ARG A 566 3.09 10.56 -10.83
CA ARG A 566 1.99 11.20 -11.57
C ARG A 566 0.66 10.45 -11.46
N VAL A 567 0.67 9.16 -11.12
CA VAL A 567 -0.53 8.32 -11.02
C VAL A 567 -0.88 7.96 -9.58
N LEU A 568 0.10 8.00 -8.68
CA LEU A 568 -0.03 7.75 -7.24
C LEU A 568 0.55 8.92 -6.39
N PRO A 569 0.22 10.19 -6.68
CA PRO A 569 0.81 11.34 -5.98
C PRO A 569 0.61 11.30 -4.46
N GLU A 570 -0.48 10.69 -4.00
CA GLU A 570 -0.81 10.53 -2.59
C GLU A 570 0.24 9.74 -1.81
N HIS A 571 0.74 8.67 -2.41
CA HIS A 571 1.70 7.78 -1.79
C HIS A 571 3.01 8.53 -1.60
N MET A 572 3.39 9.34 -2.60
CA MET A 572 4.56 10.21 -2.49
C MET A 572 4.41 11.24 -1.37
N LEU A 573 3.23 11.86 -1.24
CA LEU A 573 2.99 12.84 -0.17
C LEU A 573 3.02 12.20 1.22
N CYS A 574 2.49 10.99 1.37
CA CYS A 574 2.59 10.23 2.61
C CYS A 574 4.06 9.97 2.97
N LEU A 575 4.89 9.61 1.99
CA LEU A 575 6.33 9.39 2.18
C LEU A 575 7.10 10.68 2.52
N GLN A 576 6.66 11.82 2.00
CA GLN A 576 7.37 13.11 2.06
C GLN A 576 6.68 14.16 2.97
N ASN A 577 5.98 13.70 4.00
CA ASN A 577 5.34 14.55 5.02
C ASN A 577 4.44 15.66 4.43
N GLY A 578 3.69 15.33 3.37
CA GLY A 578 2.67 16.21 2.79
C GLY A 578 3.13 17.20 1.74
N LYS A 579 4.39 17.11 1.31
CA LYS A 579 4.96 17.89 0.20
C LYS A 579 5.59 16.96 -0.81
N PHE A 580 5.70 17.40 -2.06
CA PHE A 580 6.57 16.70 -3.01
C PHE A 580 8.03 16.97 -2.67
N ASP A 581 8.91 16.05 -3.07
CA ASP A 581 10.35 16.20 -2.92
C ASP A 581 10.87 17.41 -3.73
N VAL A 582 12.14 17.78 -3.52
CA VAL A 582 12.77 18.84 -4.32
C VAL A 582 12.74 18.46 -5.81
N PRO A 583 12.50 19.42 -6.72
CA PRO A 583 12.27 19.14 -8.14
C PRO A 583 13.38 18.30 -8.79
N ASP A 584 14.64 18.57 -8.48
CA ASP A 584 15.81 17.86 -9.05
C ASP A 584 15.93 16.40 -8.61
N ARG A 585 15.21 15.98 -7.55
CA ARG A 585 15.12 14.58 -7.12
C ARG A 585 13.88 13.88 -7.64
N LEU A 586 12.96 14.58 -8.29
CA LEU A 586 11.77 13.98 -8.86
C LEU A 586 12.09 13.26 -10.17
N PHE A 587 11.25 12.30 -10.54
CA PHE A 587 11.33 11.65 -11.84
C PHE A 587 10.94 12.66 -12.93
N HIS A 588 11.90 13.28 -13.60
CA HIS A 588 11.63 14.33 -14.59
C HIS A 588 12.12 13.99 -16.00
N SER A 589 13.09 13.08 -16.16
CA SER A 589 13.65 12.70 -17.46
C SER A 589 14.14 11.25 -17.45
N ILE A 590 13.83 10.48 -18.49
CA ILE A 590 14.33 9.10 -18.65
C ILE A 590 15.86 9.09 -18.71
N ASP A 591 16.44 10.00 -19.49
CA ASP A 591 17.89 10.09 -19.68
C ASP A 591 18.60 10.49 -18.37
N ALA A 592 18.08 11.50 -17.65
CA ALA A 592 18.64 11.90 -16.36
C ALA A 592 18.57 10.75 -15.34
N THR A 593 17.46 10.02 -15.31
CA THR A 593 17.30 8.82 -14.48
C THR A 593 18.32 7.74 -14.84
N TYR A 594 18.55 7.48 -16.13
CA TYR A 594 19.53 6.49 -16.58
C TYR A 594 20.97 6.91 -16.24
N LYS A 595 21.32 8.18 -16.45
CA LYS A 595 22.61 8.75 -16.04
C LYS A 595 22.82 8.67 -14.52
N SER A 596 21.77 8.89 -13.72
CA SER A 596 21.82 8.74 -12.27
C SER A 596 22.15 7.31 -11.87
N ILE A 597 21.46 6.30 -12.42
CA ILE A 597 21.73 4.89 -12.07
C ILE A 597 23.11 4.41 -12.50
N LEU A 598 23.84 5.13 -13.34
CA LEU A 598 25.21 4.79 -13.76
C LEU A 598 26.27 5.46 -12.89
N ASN A 599 25.96 6.58 -12.24
CA ASN A 599 26.97 7.46 -11.63
C ASN A 599 26.73 7.71 -10.14
N ASN A 600 25.48 7.75 -9.68
CA ASN A 600 25.17 7.98 -8.28
C ASN A 600 25.38 6.68 -7.46
N PRO A 601 26.20 6.69 -6.39
CA PRO A 601 26.46 5.50 -5.56
C PRO A 601 25.27 5.06 -4.71
N GLY A 602 24.28 5.94 -4.49
CA GLY A 602 23.03 5.61 -3.81
C GLY A 602 21.95 5.06 -4.73
N ASP A 603 22.13 5.12 -6.06
CA ASP A 603 21.11 4.79 -7.05
C ASP A 603 21.48 3.53 -7.85
N VAL A 604 20.85 2.42 -7.47
CA VAL A 604 21.00 1.11 -8.15
C VAL A 604 19.65 0.55 -8.62
N LYS A 605 18.64 1.40 -8.79
CA LYS A 605 17.26 0.98 -9.08
C LYS A 605 17.10 0.35 -10.47
N GLU A 606 16.34 -0.73 -10.52
CA GLU A 606 15.84 -1.34 -11.76
C GLU A 606 14.50 -0.69 -12.16
N LEU A 607 13.85 -1.21 -13.21
CA LEU A 607 12.56 -0.75 -13.71
C LEU A 607 11.38 -1.51 -13.08
N ILE A 608 10.18 -1.03 -13.39
CA ILE A 608 8.89 -1.63 -13.04
C ILE A 608 8.14 -2.07 -14.31
N PRO A 609 7.15 -2.98 -14.22
CA PRO A 609 6.43 -3.50 -15.39
C PRO A 609 5.80 -2.43 -16.27
N GLU A 610 5.36 -1.31 -15.70
CA GLU A 610 4.73 -0.19 -16.40
C GLU A 610 5.58 0.36 -17.55
N PHE A 611 6.91 0.22 -17.51
CA PHE A 611 7.81 0.63 -18.59
C PHE A 611 7.69 -0.21 -19.87
N PHE A 612 6.96 -1.33 -19.82
CA PHE A 612 6.80 -2.31 -20.90
C PHE A 612 5.33 -2.56 -21.26
N ASP A 613 4.40 -1.78 -20.71
CA ASP A 613 2.99 -1.78 -21.08
C ASP A 613 2.57 -0.44 -21.72
N PRO A 614 2.39 -0.41 -23.06
CA PRO A 614 1.91 0.77 -23.78
C PRO A 614 0.56 1.35 -23.31
N ASP A 615 -0.26 0.58 -22.60
CA ASP A 615 -1.54 1.03 -22.06
C ASP A 615 -1.43 1.67 -20.67
N CYS A 616 -0.24 1.63 -20.06
CA CYS A 616 0.08 2.29 -18.79
C CYS A 616 0.77 3.66 -18.93
N PHE A 617 0.76 4.30 -20.10
CA PHE A 617 1.49 5.55 -20.36
C PHE A 617 1.17 6.75 -19.44
N ASP A 618 0.08 6.69 -18.66
CA ASP A 618 -0.37 7.75 -17.75
C ASP A 618 0.68 8.12 -16.68
N PHE A 619 1.56 7.20 -16.24
CA PHE A 619 2.59 7.53 -15.23
C PHE A 619 3.67 8.47 -15.73
N LEU A 620 3.81 8.64 -17.05
CA LEU A 620 4.75 9.57 -17.68
C LEU A 620 4.13 10.96 -17.90
N ILE A 621 2.81 11.11 -17.74
CA ILE A 621 2.07 12.33 -18.07
C ILE A 621 1.47 12.93 -16.80
N ASN A 622 1.72 14.21 -16.57
CA ASN A 622 1.12 14.99 -15.48
C ASN A 622 -0.33 15.39 -15.79
N SER A 623 -1.19 14.40 -16.00
CA SER A 623 -2.61 14.59 -16.34
C SER A 623 -3.41 15.30 -15.24
N MET A 624 -2.96 15.19 -13.98
CA MET A 624 -3.56 15.83 -12.81
C MET A 624 -3.13 17.29 -12.62
N GLY A 625 -2.18 17.80 -13.40
CA GLY A 625 -1.67 19.17 -13.25
C GLY A 625 -0.97 19.40 -11.92
N LEU A 626 -0.26 18.39 -11.41
CA LEU A 626 0.51 18.44 -10.16
C LEU A 626 1.53 19.59 -10.21
N GLN A 627 1.71 20.26 -9.07
CA GLN A 627 2.69 21.33 -8.92
C GLN A 627 4.00 20.75 -8.40
N LEU A 628 4.86 20.29 -9.31
CA LEU A 628 6.10 19.59 -9.03
C LEU A 628 7.33 20.49 -8.89
N GLY A 629 7.13 21.82 -8.99
CA GLY A 629 8.19 22.82 -8.86
C GLY A 629 9.05 22.99 -10.12
N THR A 630 10.23 23.56 -9.92
CA THR A 630 11.17 23.97 -10.97
C THR A 630 12.57 23.49 -10.62
N LEU A 631 13.26 22.87 -11.58
CA LEU A 631 14.64 22.43 -11.47
C LEU A 631 15.57 23.63 -11.20
N GLN A 632 16.80 23.36 -10.74
CA GLN A 632 17.82 24.41 -10.60
C GLN A 632 18.14 25.12 -11.92
N THR A 633 17.94 24.45 -13.05
CA THR A 633 18.07 25.01 -14.41
C THR A 633 16.97 26.00 -14.77
N GLY A 634 15.92 26.13 -13.96
CA GLY A 634 14.75 26.96 -14.26
C GLY A 634 13.66 26.23 -15.05
N GLN A 635 13.89 24.99 -15.51
CA GLN A 635 12.89 24.19 -16.21
C GLN A 635 11.82 23.68 -15.23
N ARG A 636 10.54 23.85 -15.57
CA ARG A 636 9.42 23.38 -14.74
C ARG A 636 9.29 21.85 -14.84
N VAL A 637 9.14 21.18 -13.71
CA VAL A 637 8.86 19.73 -13.68
C VAL A 637 7.39 19.49 -14.04
N ASN A 638 7.14 18.71 -15.09
CA ASN A 638 5.80 18.40 -15.58
C ASN A 638 5.71 16.94 -16.07
N ASP A 639 5.34 16.72 -17.34
CA ASP A 639 5.46 15.43 -18.02
C ASP A 639 6.92 14.98 -18.01
N VAL A 640 7.14 13.67 -17.99
CA VAL A 640 8.50 13.11 -18.01
C VAL A 640 9.10 13.38 -19.39
N ILE A 641 10.31 13.94 -19.41
CA ILE A 641 11.09 14.18 -20.61
C ILE A 641 11.52 12.82 -21.17
N LEU A 642 11.10 12.56 -22.40
CA LEU A 642 11.37 11.31 -23.11
C LEU A 642 12.60 11.46 -24.02
N PRO A 643 13.23 10.35 -24.42
CA PRO A 643 14.30 10.37 -25.42
C PRO A 643 13.83 10.96 -26.75
N SER A 644 14.75 11.52 -27.54
CA SER A 644 14.44 12.15 -28.83
C SER A 644 13.70 11.24 -29.82
N TRP A 645 14.05 9.94 -29.85
CA TRP A 645 13.42 8.93 -30.70
C TRP A 645 11.97 8.60 -30.28
N ALA A 646 11.51 9.05 -29.11
CA ALA A 646 10.17 8.75 -28.60
C ALA A 646 9.17 9.85 -28.95
N LYS A 647 8.37 9.62 -30.00
CA LYS A 647 7.30 10.53 -30.47
C LYS A 647 6.19 10.82 -29.43
N SER A 648 6.03 9.96 -28.43
CA SER A 648 5.03 10.06 -27.35
C SER A 648 5.35 9.09 -26.21
N ALA A 649 4.71 9.25 -25.05
CA ALA A 649 4.79 8.30 -23.94
C ALA A 649 4.38 6.87 -24.37
N LYS A 650 3.34 6.74 -25.19
CA LYS A 650 2.89 5.43 -25.68
C LYS A 650 3.89 4.80 -26.66
N SER A 651 4.51 5.58 -27.55
CA SER A 651 5.54 5.04 -28.45
C SER A 651 6.81 4.67 -27.70
N PHE A 652 7.21 5.43 -26.69
CA PHE A 652 8.32 5.07 -25.79
C PHE A 652 8.12 3.68 -25.18
N LEU A 653 6.94 3.44 -24.59
CA LEU A 653 6.62 2.16 -23.96
C LEU A 653 6.51 1.01 -24.98
N ARG A 654 6.03 1.27 -26.20
CA ARG A 654 6.06 0.30 -27.30
C ARG A 654 7.49 -0.08 -27.68
N THR A 655 8.40 0.88 -27.78
CA THR A 655 9.80 0.61 -28.10
C THR A 655 10.47 -0.18 -26.98
N ASN A 656 10.22 0.16 -25.71
CA ASN A 656 10.73 -0.64 -24.58
C ASN A 656 10.20 -2.08 -24.63
N ARG A 657 8.90 -2.26 -24.90
CA ARG A 657 8.33 -3.61 -25.04
C ARG A 657 8.95 -4.36 -26.21
N ALA A 658 9.08 -3.73 -27.38
CA ALA A 658 9.75 -4.33 -28.53
C ALA A 658 11.23 -4.69 -28.24
N ALA A 659 11.94 -3.85 -27.48
CA ALA A 659 13.31 -4.13 -27.06
C ALA A 659 13.39 -5.34 -26.10
N LEU A 660 12.46 -5.43 -25.14
CA LEU A 660 12.35 -6.57 -24.23
C LEU A 660 12.05 -7.88 -24.97
N GLU A 661 11.18 -7.83 -25.99
CA GLU A 661 10.81 -9.00 -26.80
C GLU A 661 11.80 -9.30 -27.94
N SER A 662 12.86 -8.50 -28.09
CA SER A 662 13.85 -8.73 -29.15
C SER A 662 14.61 -10.05 -28.94
N ASP A 663 15.06 -10.68 -30.03
CA ASP A 663 15.93 -11.85 -29.98
C ASP A 663 17.21 -11.59 -29.16
N TYR A 664 17.72 -10.36 -29.21
CA TYR A 664 18.92 -9.96 -28.47
C TYR A 664 18.70 -10.04 -26.96
N CYS A 665 17.58 -9.49 -26.49
CA CYS A 665 17.19 -9.50 -25.09
C CYS A 665 16.82 -10.91 -24.63
N THR A 666 16.00 -11.63 -25.40
CA THR A 666 15.55 -13.00 -25.11
C THR A 666 16.72 -13.95 -24.80
N LYS A 667 17.79 -13.92 -25.61
CA LYS A 667 18.99 -14.76 -25.41
C LYS A 667 19.80 -14.42 -24.16
N ARG A 668 19.60 -13.24 -23.56
CA ARG A 668 20.38 -12.73 -22.42
C ARG A 668 19.56 -12.61 -21.14
N LEU A 669 18.23 -12.61 -21.25
CA LEU A 669 17.31 -12.51 -20.13
C LEU A 669 17.55 -13.55 -19.02
N PRO A 670 17.91 -14.83 -19.31
CA PRO A 670 18.26 -15.80 -18.27
C PRO A 670 19.32 -15.31 -17.28
N LYS A 671 20.32 -14.54 -17.76
CA LYS A 671 21.40 -14.02 -16.91
C LYS A 671 20.90 -12.97 -15.92
N TRP A 672 19.93 -12.14 -16.34
CA TRP A 672 19.30 -11.18 -15.43
C TRP A 672 18.38 -11.90 -14.45
N ILE A 673 17.63 -12.92 -14.91
CA ILE A 673 16.82 -13.77 -14.03
C ILE A 673 17.70 -14.42 -12.94
N ASP A 674 18.91 -14.87 -13.29
CA ASP A 674 19.85 -15.41 -12.30
C ASP A 674 20.25 -14.41 -11.22
N LEU A 675 20.40 -13.12 -11.57
CA LEU A 675 20.71 -12.05 -10.61
C LEU A 675 19.53 -11.74 -9.67
N ILE A 676 18.30 -11.87 -10.14
CA ILE A 676 17.12 -11.40 -9.39
C ILE A 676 16.39 -12.54 -8.68
N PHE A 677 16.15 -13.65 -9.38
CA PHE A 677 15.35 -14.78 -8.91
C PHE A 677 16.15 -16.09 -8.82
N GLY A 678 17.37 -16.14 -9.39
CA GLY A 678 18.12 -17.38 -9.54
C GLY A 678 19.37 -17.50 -8.66
N VAL A 679 20.35 -18.25 -9.15
CA VAL A 679 21.53 -18.70 -8.38
C VAL A 679 22.44 -17.55 -7.92
N ASN A 680 22.37 -16.40 -8.58
CA ASN A 680 23.17 -15.20 -8.28
C ASN A 680 22.39 -14.14 -7.49
N SER A 681 21.21 -14.46 -6.99
CA SER A 681 20.37 -13.54 -6.19
C SER A 681 20.87 -13.36 -4.77
N ARG A 682 21.60 -14.34 -4.21
CA ARG A 682 22.06 -14.33 -2.82
C ARG A 682 23.36 -15.11 -2.61
N GLY A 683 23.92 -14.97 -1.41
CA GLY A 683 25.06 -15.77 -0.95
C GLY A 683 26.34 -15.62 -1.80
N PRO A 684 27.16 -16.68 -1.93
CA PRO A 684 28.39 -16.64 -2.72
C PRO A 684 28.18 -16.32 -4.20
N GLY A 685 27.07 -16.77 -4.79
CA GLY A 685 26.69 -16.48 -6.17
C GLY A 685 26.50 -14.97 -6.38
N ALA A 686 25.73 -14.32 -5.50
CA ALA A 686 25.57 -12.86 -5.52
C ALA A 686 26.91 -12.14 -5.37
N LYS A 687 27.78 -12.56 -4.44
CA LYS A 687 29.10 -11.95 -4.29
C LYS A 687 29.95 -12.06 -5.57
N ALA A 688 29.99 -13.24 -6.19
CA ALA A 688 30.73 -13.47 -7.44
C ALA A 688 30.16 -12.66 -8.60
N ALA A 689 28.84 -12.54 -8.68
CA ALA A 689 28.13 -11.78 -9.69
C ALA A 689 28.06 -10.26 -9.40
N LYS A 690 28.76 -9.78 -8.37
CA LYS A 690 28.77 -8.36 -7.96
C LYS A 690 27.39 -7.84 -7.57
N ASN A 691 26.56 -8.69 -6.96
CA ASN A 691 25.13 -8.48 -6.72
C ASN A 691 24.76 -8.57 -5.22
N LEU A 692 25.70 -8.26 -4.31
CA LEU A 692 25.50 -8.46 -2.88
C LEU A 692 24.97 -7.20 -2.17
N PHE A 693 23.70 -7.23 -1.77
CA PHE A 693 23.01 -6.18 -1.01
C PHE A 693 23.23 -6.28 0.51
N HIS A 694 22.73 -5.27 1.23
CA HIS A 694 22.72 -5.22 2.68
C HIS A 694 22.03 -6.46 3.29
N PRO A 695 22.54 -7.04 4.41
CA PRO A 695 22.03 -8.30 4.98
C PRO A 695 20.53 -8.32 5.29
N LEU A 696 20.00 -7.22 5.81
CA LEU A 696 18.56 -7.08 6.10
C LEU A 696 17.67 -7.21 4.85
N SER A 697 18.20 -6.95 3.65
CA SER A 697 17.45 -7.13 2.40
C SER A 697 17.09 -8.60 2.14
N TYR A 698 17.80 -9.55 2.74
CA TYR A 698 17.55 -11.00 2.61
C TYR A 698 16.72 -11.59 3.75
N MET A 699 16.30 -10.76 4.71
CA MET A 699 15.62 -11.22 5.92
C MET A 699 14.27 -11.87 5.58
N GLY A 700 14.09 -13.11 6.01
CA GLY A 700 12.83 -13.84 5.92
C GLY A 700 12.00 -13.79 7.22
N PRO A 701 10.82 -14.42 7.21
CA PRO A 701 9.93 -14.48 8.37
C PRO A 701 10.58 -15.16 9.58
N GLU A 702 11.35 -16.21 9.37
CA GLU A 702 11.97 -17.00 10.45
C GLU A 702 13.09 -16.21 11.12
N GLU A 703 13.95 -15.53 10.35
CA GLU A 703 14.99 -14.66 10.90
C GLU A 703 14.39 -13.50 11.68
N ALA A 704 13.30 -12.90 11.17
CA ALA A 704 12.59 -11.84 11.88
C ALA A 704 11.98 -12.34 13.20
N GLU A 705 11.39 -13.53 13.22
CA GLU A 705 10.82 -14.15 14.42
C GLU A 705 11.89 -14.59 15.44
N ALA A 706 13.09 -14.91 14.99
CA ALA A 706 14.22 -15.27 15.86
C ALA A 706 14.76 -14.07 16.66
N ILE A 707 14.55 -12.83 16.20
CA ILE A 707 14.97 -11.63 16.92
C ILE A 707 14.14 -11.48 18.21
N GLN A 708 14.76 -11.68 19.37
CA GLN A 708 14.07 -11.67 20.67
C GLN A 708 13.54 -10.30 21.08
N SER A 709 14.33 -9.24 20.82
CA SER A 709 13.95 -7.88 21.15
C SER A 709 12.90 -7.36 20.17
N LEU A 710 11.72 -6.98 20.67
CA LEU A 710 10.66 -6.38 19.86
C LEU A 710 11.13 -5.11 19.12
N ALA A 711 11.96 -4.30 19.78
CA ALA A 711 12.50 -3.08 19.19
C ALA A 711 13.49 -3.38 18.06
N GLU A 712 14.36 -4.38 18.23
CA GLU A 712 15.30 -4.78 17.17
C GLU A 712 14.58 -5.45 16.00
N ARG A 713 13.59 -6.28 16.29
CA ARG A 713 12.79 -6.96 15.26
C ARG A 713 12.11 -5.95 14.35
N ALA A 714 11.51 -4.94 14.95
CA ALA A 714 10.77 -3.97 14.18
C ALA A 714 11.65 -2.85 13.61
N HIS A 715 12.87 -2.64 14.13
CA HIS A 715 13.93 -1.94 13.39
C HIS A 715 14.30 -2.69 12.11
N ALA A 716 14.54 -3.99 12.21
CA ALA A 716 14.89 -4.82 11.07
C ALA A 716 13.76 -4.87 10.04
N GLU A 717 12.50 -5.00 10.49
CA GLU A 717 11.32 -4.94 9.64
C GLU A 717 11.24 -3.62 8.89
N LEU A 718 11.34 -2.47 9.60
CA LEU A 718 11.27 -1.16 8.98
C LEU A 718 12.41 -0.94 7.97
N GLN A 719 13.65 -1.29 8.35
CA GLN A 719 14.80 -1.15 7.47
C GLN A 719 14.62 -1.97 6.19
N SER A 720 14.09 -3.20 6.32
CA SER A 720 13.86 -4.08 5.17
C SER A 720 12.73 -3.55 4.28
N THR A 721 11.60 -3.16 4.85
CA THR A 721 10.43 -2.69 4.07
C THR A 721 10.67 -1.36 3.40
N GLU A 722 11.49 -0.47 3.96
CA GLU A 722 11.79 0.86 3.40
C GLU A 722 12.95 0.85 2.39
N PHE A 723 14.00 0.06 2.63
CA PHE A 723 15.20 0.06 1.79
C PHE A 723 15.31 -1.10 0.81
N GLY A 724 14.30 -1.98 0.82
CA GLY A 724 14.07 -3.00 -0.18
C GLY A 724 14.38 -4.41 0.32
N ILE A 725 13.60 -5.35 -0.22
CA ILE A 725 13.65 -6.77 0.10
C ILE A 725 14.03 -7.50 -1.18
N VAL A 726 14.93 -8.48 -1.10
CA VAL A 726 15.34 -9.33 -2.22
C VAL A 726 14.21 -10.33 -2.52
N PRO A 727 13.85 -10.59 -3.81
CA PRO A 727 12.80 -11.54 -4.14
C PRO A 727 13.13 -12.95 -3.63
N ASP A 728 12.11 -13.76 -3.42
CA ASP A 728 12.32 -15.18 -3.10
C ASP A 728 13.09 -15.85 -4.24
N GLN A 729 14.10 -16.64 -3.88
CA GLN A 729 14.91 -17.37 -4.85
C GLN A 729 14.11 -18.55 -5.41
N LEU A 730 13.93 -18.58 -6.72
CA LEU A 730 13.18 -19.60 -7.46
C LEU A 730 14.13 -20.68 -8.04
N PHE A 731 15.32 -20.28 -8.48
CA PHE A 731 16.28 -21.16 -9.14
C PHE A 731 17.60 -21.24 -8.38
N ILE A 732 18.14 -22.45 -8.24
CA ILE A 732 19.47 -22.72 -7.63
C ILE A 732 20.51 -23.20 -8.63
N ARG A 733 20.09 -23.39 -9.88
CA ARG A 733 20.98 -23.60 -11.03
C ARG A 733 20.84 -22.41 -11.99
N PRO A 734 21.84 -22.17 -12.84
CA PRO A 734 21.76 -21.12 -13.86
C PRO A 734 20.52 -21.29 -14.72
N HIS A 735 19.73 -20.23 -14.86
CA HIS A 735 18.45 -20.26 -15.56
C HIS A 735 18.59 -20.78 -17.01
N PRO A 736 17.69 -21.66 -17.48
CA PRO A 736 17.78 -22.18 -18.84
C PRO A 736 17.57 -21.11 -19.91
N GLU A 737 18.13 -21.36 -21.08
CA GLU A 737 17.83 -20.58 -22.28
C GLU A 737 16.48 -20.99 -22.88
N LYS A 738 15.89 -20.09 -23.66
CA LYS A 738 14.60 -20.34 -24.34
C LYS A 738 14.68 -21.53 -25.30
N SER A 739 15.86 -21.79 -25.88
CA SER A 739 16.13 -22.89 -26.81
C SER A 739 16.45 -24.24 -26.17
N ASP A 740 16.56 -24.32 -24.83
CA ASP A 740 16.92 -25.57 -24.16
C ASP A 740 15.77 -26.59 -24.21
N VAL A 741 16.09 -27.87 -24.41
CA VAL A 741 15.09 -28.95 -24.50
C VAL A 741 14.46 -29.22 -23.13
N ILE A 742 13.13 -29.31 -23.11
CA ILE A 742 12.21 -29.52 -21.95
C ILE A 742 12.61 -30.70 -21.02
N GLY A 743 13.54 -31.57 -21.42
CA GLY A 743 13.87 -32.82 -20.71
C GLY A 743 15.05 -32.78 -19.72
N SER A 744 15.85 -31.71 -19.60
CA SER A 744 17.06 -31.74 -18.75
C SER A 744 16.89 -31.16 -17.34
N TRP A 745 15.72 -30.60 -17.02
CA TRP A 745 15.47 -29.84 -15.78
C TRP A 745 14.67 -30.61 -14.71
N GLY A 746 14.19 -31.81 -15.03
CA GLY A 746 13.34 -32.68 -14.19
C GLY A 746 14.02 -33.34 -12.98
N ASP A 747 15.18 -32.84 -12.55
CA ASP A 747 15.83 -33.25 -11.31
C ASP A 747 15.16 -32.50 -10.15
N SER A 748 14.71 -33.19 -9.09
CA SER A 748 13.93 -32.60 -7.99
C SER A 748 14.64 -31.44 -7.27
N ASP A 749 15.95 -31.27 -7.47
CA ASP A 749 16.84 -30.31 -6.80
C ASP A 749 17.26 -29.10 -7.65
N SER A 750 16.52 -28.74 -8.71
CA SER A 750 16.83 -27.55 -9.55
C SER A 750 16.07 -26.27 -9.17
N LEU A 751 14.86 -26.40 -8.61
CA LEU A 751 14.03 -25.27 -8.15
C LEU A 751 13.93 -25.25 -6.62
N LEU A 752 14.14 -24.08 -6.04
CA LEU A 752 13.77 -23.81 -4.66
C LEU A 752 12.33 -23.33 -4.65
N THR A 753 11.48 -24.06 -3.93
CA THR A 753 10.12 -23.61 -3.63
C THR A 753 10.13 -22.85 -2.32
N ARG A 754 9.07 -22.10 -2.07
CA ARG A 754 8.82 -21.50 -0.75
C ARG A 754 8.83 -22.53 0.39
N ASP A 755 8.44 -23.78 0.12
CA ASP A 755 8.48 -24.88 1.09
C ASP A 755 9.91 -25.38 1.35
N ARG A 756 10.81 -25.31 0.34
CA ARG A 756 12.24 -25.61 0.48
C ARG A 756 13.10 -24.41 0.90
N LEU A 757 12.63 -23.17 0.72
CA LEU A 757 13.26 -21.98 1.32
C LEU A 757 13.36 -22.19 2.83
N ARG A 758 12.27 -22.62 3.49
CA ARG A 758 12.22 -23.02 4.91
C ARG A 758 13.28 -24.09 5.28
N GLU A 759 13.55 -25.05 4.40
CA GLU A 759 14.55 -26.10 4.64
C GLU A 759 15.99 -25.63 4.36
N SER A 760 16.19 -24.75 3.37
CA SER A 760 17.50 -24.20 2.97
C SER A 760 18.09 -23.22 3.99
N TYR A 761 17.26 -22.68 4.89
CA TYR A 761 17.67 -21.94 6.09
C TYR A 761 18.14 -22.87 7.24
N GLY A 762 18.19 -24.20 7.02
CA GLY A 762 18.85 -25.16 7.91
C GLY A 762 17.98 -25.77 9.01
N LEU A 763 16.66 -25.90 8.81
CA LEU A 763 15.73 -26.27 9.90
C LEU A 763 14.62 -27.27 9.49
N GLY A 764 14.94 -28.32 8.72
CA GLY A 764 14.01 -29.42 8.36
C GLY A 764 13.51 -30.33 9.51
N GLY A 765 13.44 -29.83 10.75
CA GLY A 765 13.23 -30.63 11.96
C GLY A 765 11.81 -30.73 12.53
N THR A 766 10.88 -29.82 12.20
CA THR A 766 9.65 -29.68 13.03
C THR A 766 8.30 -29.81 12.34
N LEU A 767 8.24 -29.97 11.00
CA LEU A 767 6.96 -30.18 10.29
C LEU A 767 6.85 -31.49 9.50
N SER A 768 7.95 -32.23 9.27
CA SER A 768 7.87 -33.56 8.62
C SER A 768 7.11 -34.60 9.45
N ALA A 769 6.92 -34.35 10.75
CA ALA A 769 6.19 -35.25 11.65
C ALA A 769 4.65 -35.12 11.58
N SER A 770 4.09 -34.02 11.05
CA SER A 770 2.62 -33.83 11.04
C SER A 770 1.96 -34.38 9.76
N THR A 771 2.67 -34.38 8.63
CA THR A 771 2.19 -34.91 7.35
C THR A 771 2.18 -36.45 7.31
N ALA A 772 3.00 -37.11 8.14
CA ALA A 772 3.05 -38.56 8.23
C ALA A 772 1.85 -39.17 9.01
N ASN A 773 1.22 -38.41 9.90
CA ASN A 773 0.11 -38.91 10.74
C ASN A 773 -1.27 -38.79 10.10
N THR A 774 -1.44 -38.00 9.03
CA THR A 774 -2.71 -37.88 8.31
C THR A 774 -2.98 -39.05 7.35
N ARG A 775 -1.95 -39.79 6.95
CA ARG A 775 -2.08 -41.00 6.10
C ARG A 775 -2.56 -42.26 6.82
N ARG A 776 -2.63 -42.26 8.16
CA ARG A 776 -3.02 -43.44 8.96
C ARG A 776 -4.45 -43.41 9.52
N MET A 777 -5.22 -42.35 9.29
CA MET A 777 -6.60 -42.22 9.78
C MET A 777 -7.69 -42.47 8.72
N VAL A 778 -7.37 -43.15 7.61
CA VAL A 778 -8.35 -43.49 6.54
C VAL A 778 -8.38 -44.99 6.23
N SER A 779 -8.13 -45.85 7.22
CA SER A 779 -8.42 -47.28 7.08
C SER A 779 -8.79 -47.89 8.42
N GLY A 780 -10.07 -48.19 8.63
CA GLY A 780 -10.52 -48.98 9.76
C GLY A 780 -11.96 -48.73 10.18
N ILE A 781 -12.91 -49.11 9.32
CA ILE A 781 -14.25 -49.51 9.80
C ILE A 781 -14.02 -50.80 10.61
N PRO A 782 -14.36 -50.88 11.90
CA PRO A 782 -14.27 -52.14 12.63
C PRO A 782 -15.52 -52.96 12.33
N ALA A 783 -15.33 -54.05 11.59
CA ALA A 783 -16.25 -55.17 11.62
C ALA A 783 -16.07 -55.93 12.94
N ASP A 784 -17.20 -56.19 13.58
CA ASP A 784 -17.47 -57.26 14.53
C ASP A 784 -16.86 -57.25 15.93
N ALA A 785 -17.79 -57.16 16.88
CA ALA A 785 -17.66 -57.62 18.25
C ALA A 785 -17.39 -59.13 18.31
N TYR A 786 -16.57 -59.59 19.26
CA TYR A 786 -16.82 -60.72 20.18
C TYR A 786 -15.53 -61.08 20.97
N ALA A 787 -15.73 -61.56 22.20
CA ALA A 787 -14.77 -62.20 23.15
C ALA A 787 -13.81 -61.26 23.93
N GLN A 788 -14.12 -60.87 25.17
CA GLN A 788 -14.00 -61.62 26.45
C GLN A 788 -12.59 -62.16 26.82
N ASN A 789 -12.12 -61.70 27.99
CA ASN A 789 -11.34 -62.41 29.02
C ASN A 789 -9.90 -62.87 28.75
N LYS A 790 -8.94 -62.22 29.43
CA LYS A 790 -8.03 -62.76 30.49
C LYS A 790 -6.87 -61.77 30.72
N LYS A 791 -6.64 -61.31 31.97
CA LYS A 791 -5.59 -61.78 32.92
C LYS A 791 -4.21 -61.90 32.26
N SER A 792 -3.09 -61.45 32.80
CA SER A 792 -2.65 -60.86 34.07
C SER A 792 -1.12 -60.78 33.93
N ASP A 793 -0.49 -59.88 34.70
CA ASP A 793 0.79 -60.14 35.36
C ASP A 793 2.15 -60.01 34.63
N PHE A 794 2.99 -59.23 35.34
CA PHE A 794 4.43 -59.39 35.62
C PHE A 794 5.50 -58.65 34.79
N LEU A 795 6.00 -57.56 35.41
CA LEU A 795 7.35 -57.38 36.01
C LEU A 795 8.63 -57.75 35.22
N GLY A 796 9.57 -56.80 35.26
CA GLY A 796 11.02 -57.04 35.41
C GLY A 796 11.85 -56.58 34.20
N SER A 797 12.41 -55.38 34.17
CA SER A 797 13.70 -54.96 34.77
C SER A 797 14.94 -55.66 34.18
N HIS A 798 15.82 -54.86 33.54
CA HIS A 798 17.31 -54.86 33.60
C HIS A 798 17.86 -54.21 32.31
N SER A 799 18.39 -52.97 32.35
CA SER A 799 19.82 -52.59 32.53
C SER A 799 20.75 -53.23 31.49
N LEU A 800 21.74 -52.59 30.88
CA LEU A 800 22.31 -51.24 30.81
C LEU A 800 23.34 -51.34 29.66
N GLY A 801 23.52 -50.28 28.89
CA GLY A 801 24.54 -50.19 27.83
C GLY A 801 24.33 -48.94 27.01
#